data_AF-A0A7V4HS77-F1
#
_entry.id   AF-A0A7V4HS77-F1
#
_cell.length_a   1.000
_cell.length_b   1.000
_cell.length_c   1.000
_cell.angle_alpha   90.00
_cell.angle_beta   90.00
_cell.angle_gamma   90.00
#
_symmetry.space_group_name_H-M   'P 1'
#
loop_
_entity.id
_entity.type
_entity.pdbx_description
1 polymer ?
#
loop_
_entity_poly.entity_id
_entity_poly.type
_entity_poly.pdbx_seq_one_letter_code
_entity_poly.pdbx_strand_id
1 'polypeptide(L)'
;MTTSWQSRLEKAVFAVQPAIAPIIATRLEGKKTTPAMDNEPVPRWRELAPRPGTAGRLSLRSRRCRLLKSNSSQPFTETVPIFAAKSAKMGLSPWPVRGQAHLSARNHPKDKPVPGLRTVASRQTLGRIEVLARKEPEAMGILGAVALLFAAGSGFAEEPMLVKDGRAEAVLVVGREAGDFHRWVAGELQRYLKRLSGAELPIVTSAELPARKPLIVLGSPQANPLAAAAEEKQLARFTGLKPDGFLLKRTTLGGAPALLVGGNDERATMYAAYELLERLGVVFQLTGDIIPRQRPDLPMPGIDLRLEPAFKDRGMHCWHQIRWYMGLAELRQEIDQLAKLKMNVFQFYWGMGGPWARITHDGKVAQIHGSKESGFVAWTVDGFGGCSGTANSVVVGRECFPKDGYLGPPEFAKAQTEDEAYRTAREFLREVIRHAHSRKVQVWLAMGEIPFVPLNLAPPSAAQGRRFYCGVSLSPAAPAVLDIWESAVRSMIETYPEADRYWVVSGSELLGGTRPVHDVAASDPQIQALIRPYETLRALLPKKSQAAIDLGLPDLDLADIAVADKLVRRIKARYPNARLGVELIFRGGQLRALDATLPKDVALMNMVNFTGETAMSYFDGIRGRDLVVWPRITDDGCELNMQLNAMMYDHDEVLSGGVRYGLSGVLGQLNKSRGAEQSAQYIAEGAWNPEIRCRSFYERYLGRLYGPDAIEPLLKAFLLLEENEKALGWHGRRGLFSTWSASNRFGIGLRGVDAKAGPPKLDRQAVSAAIQAAEAERQFWEGRRAHCAQAAELMRQARAKVWPGAREELDYVLYKTENFMTVFGLLGAQQEAAAAFDRALLAWSANDAAEADRQFERSLAALERAHRLVRTAAEQMIPYAHIPTERHILWIFNKAIPSHDAARAYLAEVIALRKK
;
A
#
# COMPACT_ATOMS: atom_id res chain seq x y z
N MET A 1 28.86 23.22 31.85
CA MET A 1 28.67 23.29 33.32
C MET A 1 27.21 23.63 33.61
N THR A 2 26.62 22.99 34.62
CA THR A 2 25.49 23.45 35.47
C THR A 2 24.27 24.14 34.85
N THR A 3 23.26 23.29 34.63
CA THR A 3 21.80 23.42 34.88
C THR A 3 21.17 24.64 35.59
N SER A 4 19.91 24.86 35.17
CA SER A 4 18.70 25.30 35.92
C SER A 4 18.30 26.79 35.86
N TRP A 5 17.03 27.05 35.52
CA TRP A 5 15.96 27.42 36.47
C TRP A 5 14.59 27.41 35.76
N GLN A 6 13.58 26.79 36.39
CA GLN A 6 12.18 26.79 35.95
C GLN A 6 11.32 27.69 36.85
N SER A 7 10.22 28.19 36.28
CA SER A 7 9.01 28.71 36.95
C SER A 7 9.12 30.03 37.74
N ARG A 8 8.40 31.06 37.26
CA ARG A 8 7.12 31.55 37.83
C ARG A 8 6.77 32.93 37.26
N LEU A 9 5.59 33.05 36.65
CA LEU A 9 4.63 34.13 36.93
C LEU A 9 3.30 33.85 36.19
N GLU A 10 2.23 33.67 36.97
CA GLU A 10 0.86 33.64 36.46
C GLU A 10 0.20 35.03 36.61
N LYS A 11 -0.96 35.19 35.95
CA LYS A 11 -2.08 36.13 36.25
C LYS A 11 -1.95 37.61 35.88
N ALA A 12 -2.70 37.99 34.85
CA ALA A 12 -3.69 39.07 34.91
C ALA A 12 -4.93 38.68 34.06
N VAL A 13 -6.14 39.05 34.50
CA VAL A 13 -7.45 38.68 33.91
C VAL A 13 -8.41 39.89 33.98
N PHE A 14 -9.48 39.85 33.16
CA PHE A 14 -10.68 40.73 33.02
C PHE A 14 -10.63 41.60 31.75
N ALA A 15 -11.48 41.47 30.71
CA ALA A 15 -12.83 40.91 30.48
C ALA A 15 -14.02 41.86 30.73
N VAL A 16 -14.94 41.92 29.78
CA VAL A 16 -16.34 42.38 29.95
C VAL A 16 -17.29 41.41 29.25
N GLN A 17 -18.19 40.87 30.06
CA GLN A 17 -19.43 40.16 29.73
C GLN A 17 -20.57 40.95 30.41
N PRO A 18 -21.87 40.72 30.14
CA PRO A 18 -22.65 39.83 31.03
C PRO A 18 -23.80 39.12 30.24
N ALA A 19 -24.77 38.36 30.78
CA ALA A 19 -25.32 38.08 32.13
C ALA A 19 -26.12 36.73 32.04
N ILE A 20 -26.58 35.99 33.07
CA ILE A 20 -26.43 35.97 34.54
C ILE A 20 -26.76 34.54 35.06
N ALA A 21 -26.44 34.23 36.32
CA ALA A 21 -26.44 32.89 36.94
C ALA A 21 -27.78 32.45 37.64
N PRO A 22 -27.91 31.19 38.14
CA PRO A 22 -29.14 30.59 38.74
C PRO A 22 -29.11 30.45 40.28
N ILE A 23 -30.22 29.99 40.94
CA ILE A 23 -30.25 29.09 42.16
C ILE A 23 -31.65 28.84 42.83
N ILE A 24 -32.03 27.55 43.00
CA ILE A 24 -32.65 26.81 44.15
C ILE A 24 -34.04 27.18 44.81
N ALA A 25 -34.97 26.20 44.67
CA ALA A 25 -35.94 25.57 45.63
C ALA A 25 -37.32 26.11 46.11
N THR A 26 -38.20 25.10 46.28
CA THR A 26 -39.25 24.85 47.31
C THR A 26 -40.76 25.11 47.06
N ARG A 27 -41.49 23.99 46.80
CA ARG A 27 -42.76 23.48 47.42
C ARG A 27 -44.14 24.13 47.17
N LEU A 28 -45.13 23.21 47.00
CA LEU A 28 -46.61 23.34 47.18
C LEU A 28 -47.34 24.19 46.10
N GLU A 29 -48.59 23.93 45.67
CA GLU A 29 -49.57 22.87 45.97
C GLU A 29 -50.66 22.75 44.86
N GLY A 30 -51.26 21.55 44.69
CA GLY A 30 -52.74 21.42 44.53
C GLY A 30 -53.45 21.41 43.15
N LYS A 31 -54.07 20.24 42.84
CA LYS A 31 -55.40 20.05 42.17
C LYS A 31 -55.52 20.37 40.65
N LYS A 32 -56.42 19.76 39.86
CA LYS A 32 -57.15 18.45 39.83
C LYS A 32 -58.05 18.47 38.57
N THR A 33 -58.06 17.45 37.70
CA THR A 33 -59.27 16.89 37.02
C THR A 33 -58.96 15.69 36.12
N THR A 34 -59.83 14.68 36.22
CA THR A 34 -60.06 13.54 35.28
C THR A 34 -61.40 13.82 34.52
N PRO A 35 -61.86 13.10 33.46
CA PRO A 35 -62.03 11.61 33.43
C PRO A 35 -61.96 10.84 32.07
N ALA A 36 -61.90 9.49 32.17
CA ALA A 36 -62.63 8.41 31.44
C ALA A 36 -62.82 8.43 29.88
N MET A 37 -63.04 7.32 29.14
CA MET A 37 -63.33 5.89 29.48
C MET A 37 -63.04 4.92 28.28
N ASP A 38 -63.29 3.62 28.50
CA ASP A 38 -63.60 2.52 27.53
C ASP A 38 -62.49 1.82 26.70
N ASN A 39 -62.56 0.50 26.43
CA ASN A 39 -63.07 -0.65 27.20
C ASN A 39 -62.51 -2.00 26.63
N GLU A 40 -62.66 -3.11 27.38
CA GLU A 40 -62.08 -4.47 27.14
C GLU A 40 -62.93 -5.37 26.16
N PRO A 41 -62.70 -6.69 25.84
CA PRO A 41 -62.23 -7.78 26.74
C PRO A 41 -61.36 -8.97 26.18
N VAL A 42 -60.94 -9.85 27.10
CA VAL A 42 -60.24 -11.15 26.90
C VAL A 42 -61.22 -12.35 26.73
N PRO A 43 -60.80 -13.53 26.22
CA PRO A 43 -60.45 -14.70 27.09
C PRO A 43 -59.37 -15.65 26.46
N ARG A 44 -58.93 -16.84 26.95
CA ARG A 44 -59.26 -17.69 28.12
C ARG A 44 -58.08 -18.63 28.53
N TRP A 45 -57.93 -18.82 29.85
CA TRP A 45 -57.21 -19.84 30.66
C TRP A 45 -56.80 -21.23 30.12
N ARG A 46 -55.65 -21.76 30.60
CA ARG A 46 -55.58 -22.92 31.53
C ARG A 46 -54.22 -23.10 32.24
N GLU A 47 -54.26 -23.61 33.46
CA GLU A 47 -53.13 -23.84 34.38
C GLU A 47 -52.58 -25.27 34.29
N LEU A 48 -51.38 -25.51 34.86
CA LEU A 48 -51.18 -26.52 35.92
C LEU A 48 -49.74 -26.48 36.50
N ALA A 49 -49.64 -26.55 37.83
CA ALA A 49 -48.42 -26.83 38.59
C ALA A 49 -48.77 -27.72 39.79
N PRO A 50 -47.82 -28.49 40.35
CA PRO A 50 -47.61 -28.38 41.80
C PRO A 50 -46.15 -28.54 42.28
N ARG A 51 -45.63 -27.50 42.94
CA ARG A 51 -45.30 -27.35 44.38
C ARG A 51 -44.66 -28.52 45.22
N PRO A 52 -44.03 -28.21 46.39
CA PRO A 52 -42.72 -28.79 46.80
C PRO A 52 -42.67 -29.45 48.20
N GLY A 53 -41.48 -29.78 48.72
CA GLY A 53 -41.29 -30.15 50.15
C GLY A 53 -39.84 -30.20 50.71
N THR A 54 -39.59 -29.39 51.76
CA THR A 54 -38.78 -29.64 52.99
C THR A 54 -37.46 -30.45 52.95
N ALA A 55 -36.26 -29.97 53.33
CA ALA A 55 -35.75 -29.34 54.58
C ALA A 55 -35.21 -30.32 55.67
N GLY A 56 -33.91 -30.24 56.04
CA GLY A 56 -33.33 -31.08 57.11
C GLY A 56 -31.81 -30.98 57.43
N ARG A 57 -31.39 -29.93 58.17
CA ARG A 57 -30.25 -29.83 59.14
C ARG A 57 -28.79 -30.22 58.78
N LEU A 58 -27.94 -29.18 58.75
CA LEU A 58 -26.72 -28.96 59.58
C LEU A 58 -25.68 -30.08 59.83
N SER A 59 -24.42 -29.83 59.40
CA SER A 59 -23.32 -29.52 60.33
C SER A 59 -22.18 -28.75 59.66
N LEU A 60 -21.38 -27.99 60.42
CA LEU A 60 -20.24 -27.22 59.89
C LEU A 60 -18.98 -28.08 59.75
N ARG A 61 -18.19 -27.84 58.70
CA ARG A 61 -16.73 -27.65 58.83
C ARG A 61 -16.15 -26.85 57.66
N SER A 62 -15.09 -26.12 57.96
CA SER A 62 -14.50 -25.08 57.10
C SER A 62 -13.48 -25.63 56.09
N ARG A 63 -13.38 -24.96 54.93
CA ARG A 63 -12.09 -24.55 54.31
C ARG A 63 -12.31 -23.58 53.14
N ARG A 64 -11.42 -22.61 53.02
CA ARG A 64 -11.36 -21.62 51.93
C ARG A 64 -10.94 -22.29 50.62
N CYS A 65 -11.66 -22.05 49.52
CA CYS A 65 -11.11 -22.23 48.19
C CYS A 65 -10.02 -21.17 47.92
N ARG A 66 -8.94 -21.58 47.26
CA ARG A 66 -7.80 -20.75 46.86
C ARG A 66 -7.64 -20.87 45.34
N LEU A 67 -7.26 -19.78 44.67
CA LEU A 67 -7.18 -19.72 43.20
C LEU A 67 -6.29 -20.86 42.64
N LEU A 68 -6.77 -21.52 41.59
CA LEU A 68 -5.96 -22.41 40.76
C LEU A 68 -5.47 -21.64 39.52
N LYS A 69 -4.14 -21.49 39.43
CA LYS A 69 -3.46 -21.20 38.17
C LYS A 69 -3.32 -22.52 37.41
N SER A 70 -3.78 -22.60 36.16
CA SER A 70 -3.45 -23.72 35.27
C SER A 70 -2.13 -23.43 34.55
N ASN A 71 -1.06 -24.10 34.99
CA ASN A 71 0.13 -24.28 34.16
C ASN A 71 -0.19 -25.25 33.03
N SER A 72 0.29 -24.95 31.82
CA SER A 72 0.51 -25.96 30.79
C SER A 72 1.78 -25.62 30.02
N SER A 73 2.91 -26.08 30.54
CA SER A 73 4.14 -26.25 29.79
C SER A 73 4.52 -27.73 29.87
N GLN A 74 4.41 -28.44 28.75
CA GLN A 74 5.07 -29.72 28.53
C GLN A 74 5.83 -29.66 27.21
N PRO A 75 7.04 -30.22 27.14
CA PRO A 75 7.87 -30.17 25.94
C PRO A 75 7.39 -31.18 24.90
N PHE A 76 7.26 -30.75 23.64
CA PHE A 76 7.14 -31.69 22.53
C PHE A 76 8.49 -32.37 22.30
N THR A 77 8.55 -33.68 22.56
CA THR A 77 9.71 -34.53 22.26
C THR A 77 9.25 -35.77 21.50
N GLU A 78 9.09 -35.65 20.18
CA GLU A 78 9.06 -36.80 19.27
C GLU A 78 10.00 -36.56 18.09
N THR A 79 11.03 -37.41 18.00
CA THR A 79 11.93 -37.50 16.86
C THR A 79 11.28 -38.29 15.72
N VAL A 80 11.14 -37.67 14.55
CA VAL A 80 10.80 -38.34 13.29
C VAL A 80 11.98 -38.17 12.33
N PRO A 81 12.47 -39.23 11.65
CA PRO A 81 13.80 -39.22 11.03
C PRO A 81 13.90 -38.34 9.79
N ILE A 82 14.95 -37.53 9.75
CA ILE A 82 15.35 -36.75 8.57
C ILE A 82 16.01 -37.71 7.56
N PHE A 83 15.28 -38.12 6.52
CA PHE A 83 15.91 -38.70 5.33
C PHE A 83 16.44 -37.57 4.43
N ALA A 84 17.73 -37.65 4.10
CA ALA A 84 18.43 -36.62 3.36
C ALA A 84 18.04 -36.60 1.86
N ALA A 85 17.34 -35.54 1.44
CA ALA A 85 17.32 -35.13 0.03
C ALA A 85 18.61 -34.34 -0.27
N LYS A 86 19.43 -34.85 -1.19
CA LYS A 86 20.78 -34.32 -1.48
C LYS A 86 20.75 -32.89 -2.01
N SER A 87 21.69 -32.09 -1.53
CA SER A 87 22.00 -30.75 -2.04
C SER A 87 22.39 -30.79 -3.52
N ALA A 88 21.73 -29.97 -4.35
CA ALA A 88 22.28 -29.50 -5.61
C ALA A 88 23.07 -28.21 -5.37
N LYS A 89 24.22 -28.07 -6.04
CA LYS A 89 25.29 -27.12 -5.68
C LYS A 89 24.99 -25.66 -6.04
N MET A 90 25.73 -24.78 -5.36
CA MET A 90 25.96 -23.37 -5.73
C MET A 90 26.12 -23.16 -7.25
N GLY A 91 25.49 -22.10 -7.76
CA GLY A 91 25.77 -21.52 -9.07
C GLY A 91 26.10 -20.03 -8.92
N LEU A 92 27.38 -19.68 -9.01
CA LEU A 92 27.82 -18.30 -9.19
C LEU A 92 27.30 -17.77 -10.52
N SER A 93 26.78 -16.54 -10.55
CA SER A 93 26.37 -15.87 -11.79
C SER A 93 27.61 -15.30 -12.51
N PRO A 94 27.90 -15.71 -13.76
CA PRO A 94 28.95 -15.09 -14.55
C PRO A 94 28.40 -13.88 -15.32
N TRP A 95 29.04 -12.72 -15.12
CA TRP A 95 28.86 -11.55 -15.97
C TRP A 95 29.31 -11.83 -17.41
N PRO A 96 28.62 -11.30 -18.45
CA PRO A 96 29.15 -11.26 -19.79
C PRO A 96 29.94 -9.97 -20.04
N VAL A 97 31.27 -10.09 -20.22
CA VAL A 97 32.11 -9.06 -20.84
C VAL A 97 32.27 -9.37 -22.34
N ARG A 98 32.35 -8.33 -23.18
CA ARG A 98 32.43 -8.41 -24.65
C ARG A 98 33.60 -9.27 -25.18
N GLY A 99 33.40 -9.94 -26.31
CA GLY A 99 34.45 -10.57 -27.14
C GLY A 99 33.95 -10.85 -28.58
N GLN A 100 34.83 -10.76 -29.58
CA GLN A 100 34.48 -10.71 -31.02
C GLN A 100 34.37 -12.08 -31.73
N ALA A 101 33.53 -12.10 -32.78
CA ALA A 101 33.60 -12.80 -34.09
C ALA A 101 34.45 -14.07 -34.30
N HIS A 102 33.90 -15.07 -35.02
CA HIS A 102 34.30 -15.38 -36.42
C HIS A 102 33.33 -16.38 -37.13
N LEU A 103 33.50 -16.57 -38.45
CA LEU A 103 32.56 -17.23 -39.39
C LEU A 103 32.68 -18.77 -39.47
N SER A 104 31.56 -19.43 -39.77
CA SER A 104 31.39 -20.40 -40.90
C SER A 104 29.92 -20.87 -40.96
N ALA A 105 29.39 -21.56 -41.97
CA ALA A 105 29.29 -21.36 -43.42
C ALA A 105 28.62 -22.63 -44.01
N ARG A 106 27.62 -22.49 -44.91
CA ARG A 106 26.98 -23.57 -45.74
C ARG A 106 26.04 -24.53 -44.96
N ASN A 107 24.93 -25.08 -45.50
CA ASN A 107 24.39 -25.19 -46.88
C ASN A 107 22.84 -25.08 -46.96
N HIS A 108 22.31 -24.78 -48.16
CA HIS A 108 20.89 -24.85 -48.59
C HIS A 108 20.62 -26.15 -49.39
N PRO A 109 19.36 -26.64 -49.60
CA PRO A 109 18.54 -26.20 -50.77
C PRO A 109 16.96 -26.31 -50.70
N LYS A 110 16.28 -25.35 -51.37
CA LYS A 110 15.14 -25.47 -52.35
C LYS A 110 13.75 -26.05 -51.92
N ASP A 111 12.58 -25.71 -52.50
CA ASP A 111 12.16 -24.75 -53.57
C ASP A 111 10.62 -24.41 -53.50
N LYS A 112 10.22 -23.12 -53.64
CA LYS A 112 9.02 -22.52 -54.36
C LYS A 112 7.52 -22.84 -53.99
N PRO A 113 6.50 -22.03 -54.43
CA PRO A 113 6.42 -20.54 -54.61
C PRO A 113 5.06 -19.81 -54.27
N VAL A 114 5.10 -18.54 -53.78
CA VAL A 114 4.47 -17.25 -54.29
C VAL A 114 2.94 -17.18 -54.66
N PRO A 115 2.12 -16.07 -54.51
CA PRO A 115 2.41 -14.61 -54.35
C PRO A 115 1.61 -13.76 -53.30
N GLY A 116 2.06 -12.51 -53.05
CA GLY A 116 1.21 -11.40 -52.54
C GLY A 116 1.94 -10.12 -52.03
N LEU A 117 1.82 -9.00 -52.76
CA LEU A 117 2.34 -7.61 -52.56
C LEU A 117 2.33 -7.03 -51.12
N ARG A 118 3.00 -5.93 -50.73
CA ARG A 118 4.10 -5.03 -51.23
C ARG A 118 4.50 -4.09 -50.06
N THR A 119 5.78 -3.76 -49.89
CA THR A 119 6.19 -2.51 -49.20
C THR A 119 7.57 -2.04 -49.66
N VAL A 120 7.78 -0.73 -49.72
CA VAL A 120 9.00 -0.08 -50.25
C VAL A 120 9.81 0.49 -49.09
N ALA A 121 11.13 0.31 -49.13
CA ALA A 121 12.09 0.96 -48.24
C ALA A 121 13.03 1.87 -49.04
N SER A 122 13.37 3.04 -48.49
CA SER A 122 14.39 3.94 -49.03
C SER A 122 15.61 4.00 -48.11
N ARG A 123 16.80 4.11 -48.71
CA ARG A 123 18.08 4.29 -48.01
C ARG A 123 18.39 5.78 -47.88
N GLN A 124 19.08 6.16 -46.81
CA GLN A 124 19.98 7.32 -46.85
C GLN A 124 21.34 6.95 -46.24
N THR A 125 22.38 7.55 -46.80
CA THR A 125 23.78 7.17 -46.62
C THR A 125 24.50 8.21 -45.77
N LEU A 126 25.29 7.78 -44.78
CA LEU A 126 26.17 8.65 -44.01
C LEU A 126 27.49 8.87 -44.75
N GLY A 127 27.83 10.13 -45.02
CA GLY A 127 29.16 10.58 -45.45
C GLY A 127 29.90 11.27 -44.29
N ARG A 128 31.22 11.06 -44.19
CA ARG A 128 32.07 11.55 -43.11
C ARG A 128 33.43 11.97 -43.67
N ILE A 129 33.77 13.26 -43.57
CA ILE A 129 35.11 13.84 -43.83
C ILE A 129 35.25 14.97 -42.79
N GLU A 130 36.07 14.84 -41.75
CA GLU A 130 37.53 15.00 -41.65
C GLU A 130 38.02 16.46 -41.54
N VAL A 131 39.03 16.67 -40.68
CA VAL A 131 39.49 17.97 -40.17
C VAL A 131 40.90 18.24 -40.67
N LEU A 132 41.16 19.42 -41.23
CA LEU A 132 42.52 19.94 -41.48
C LEU A 132 42.60 21.45 -41.16
N ALA A 133 43.82 21.95 -40.97
CA ALA A 133 44.08 23.07 -40.07
C ALA A 133 44.71 24.33 -40.72
N ARG A 134 44.50 25.49 -40.05
CA ARG A 134 45.31 26.72 -40.02
C ARG A 134 45.75 27.38 -41.35
N LYS A 135 45.28 28.61 -41.59
CA LYS A 135 46.07 29.87 -41.56
C LYS A 135 45.21 31.10 -41.94
N GLU A 136 45.47 32.24 -41.29
CA GLU A 136 45.08 33.60 -41.71
C GLU A 136 46.17 34.19 -42.66
N PRO A 137 46.13 35.45 -43.18
CA PRO A 137 45.17 36.56 -42.98
C PRO A 137 44.78 37.37 -44.27
N GLU A 138 44.16 38.54 -44.06
CA GLU A 138 44.24 39.82 -44.83
C GLU A 138 43.01 40.39 -45.61
N ALA A 139 42.91 41.73 -45.51
CA ALA A 139 42.25 42.74 -46.36
C ALA A 139 40.70 42.67 -46.59
N MET A 140 39.87 43.61 -46.11
CA MET A 140 39.73 45.08 -46.39
C MET A 140 38.78 45.42 -47.57
N GLY A 141 37.74 46.21 -47.26
CA GLY A 141 36.78 46.78 -48.22
C GLY A 141 35.50 45.94 -48.41
N ILE A 142 34.27 46.49 -48.45
CA ILE A 142 33.82 47.89 -48.52
C ILE A 142 32.60 48.07 -47.60
N LEU A 143 32.61 49.12 -46.76
CA LEU A 143 31.39 49.68 -46.18
C LEU A 143 30.70 50.58 -47.23
N GLY A 144 29.44 50.28 -47.56
CA GLY A 144 28.57 51.16 -48.35
C GLY A 144 27.20 51.20 -47.69
N ALA A 145 26.81 52.37 -47.16
CA ALA A 145 25.66 52.47 -46.26
C ALA A 145 24.31 52.48 -46.99
N VAL A 146 23.38 51.65 -46.51
CA VAL A 146 21.95 51.99 -46.48
C VAL A 146 21.49 51.93 -45.03
N ALA A 147 21.77 53.01 -44.31
CA ALA A 147 21.21 53.25 -42.98
C ALA A 147 19.96 54.12 -43.13
N LEU A 148 18.78 53.49 -43.22
CA LEU A 148 17.47 54.02 -42.81
C LEU A 148 16.38 52.98 -43.14
N LEU A 149 15.32 52.95 -42.32
CA LEU A 149 14.15 52.06 -42.43
C LEU A 149 14.42 50.56 -42.15
N PHE A 150 14.59 50.21 -40.87
CA PHE A 150 13.68 49.26 -40.19
C PHE A 150 13.85 49.33 -38.66
N ALA A 151 13.65 50.53 -38.10
CA ALA A 151 13.25 50.67 -36.70
C ALA A 151 11.76 50.32 -36.54
N ALA A 152 11.34 49.17 -37.06
CA ALA A 152 10.05 48.59 -36.70
C ALA A 152 10.25 47.94 -35.33
N GLY A 153 9.63 48.52 -34.30
CA GLY A 153 9.71 47.99 -32.96
C GLY A 153 9.20 46.56 -32.92
N SER A 154 10.13 45.61 -32.80
CA SER A 154 9.87 44.31 -32.19
C SER A 154 9.51 44.56 -30.73
N GLY A 155 8.30 45.06 -30.50
CA GLY A 155 7.72 45.05 -29.17
C GLY A 155 7.71 43.60 -28.74
N PHE A 156 8.58 43.25 -27.80
CA PHE A 156 8.46 42.00 -27.06
C PHE A 156 7.06 42.03 -26.44
N ALA A 157 6.13 41.29 -27.04
CA ALA A 157 4.77 41.21 -26.53
C ALA A 157 4.88 40.71 -25.09
N GLU A 158 4.50 41.58 -24.15
CA GLU A 158 4.69 41.33 -22.72
C GLU A 158 4.06 39.98 -22.38
N GLU A 159 4.83 39.08 -21.74
CA GLU A 159 4.34 37.72 -21.51
C GLU A 159 3.06 37.80 -20.66
N PRO A 160 1.93 37.23 -21.10
CA PRO A 160 0.67 37.39 -20.40
C PRO A 160 0.79 36.84 -18.97
N MET A 161 0.47 37.65 -17.98
CA MET A 161 0.60 37.27 -16.56
C MET A 161 -0.72 36.71 -16.02
N LEU A 162 -0.62 35.70 -15.14
CA LEU A 162 -1.73 35.31 -14.25
C LEU A 162 -1.79 36.23 -13.04
N VAL A 163 -0.62 36.55 -12.50
CA VAL A 163 -0.41 37.44 -11.36
C VAL A 163 0.84 38.28 -11.63
N LYS A 164 0.78 39.57 -11.32
CA LYS A 164 1.91 40.52 -11.41
C LYS A 164 1.97 41.36 -10.14
N ASP A 165 3.14 41.55 -9.55
CA ASP A 165 3.33 42.32 -8.30
C ASP A 165 2.39 41.86 -7.14
N GLY A 166 2.04 40.58 -7.10
CA GLY A 166 1.11 40.00 -6.12
C GLY A 166 -0.37 40.39 -6.34
N ARG A 167 -0.73 40.86 -7.54
CA ARG A 167 -2.10 41.25 -7.94
C ARG A 167 -2.63 40.36 -9.06
N ALA A 168 -3.90 40.00 -8.98
CA ALA A 168 -4.55 39.13 -9.97
C ALA A 168 -4.79 39.86 -11.30
N GLU A 169 -3.98 39.49 -12.31
CA GLU A 169 -4.16 39.96 -13.68
C GLU A 169 -5.23 39.13 -14.40
N ALA A 170 -5.13 37.81 -14.30
CA ALA A 170 -6.09 36.88 -14.88
C ALA A 170 -7.35 36.65 -14.03
N VAL A 171 -8.39 36.11 -14.68
CA VAL A 171 -9.59 35.57 -14.00
C VAL A 171 -9.81 34.10 -14.33
N LEU A 172 -10.38 33.36 -13.38
CA LEU A 172 -10.85 31.98 -13.53
C LEU A 172 -12.29 32.02 -14.06
N VAL A 173 -12.52 31.49 -15.27
CA VAL A 173 -13.83 31.51 -15.93
C VAL A 173 -14.48 30.13 -15.86
N VAL A 174 -15.62 30.03 -15.18
CA VAL A 174 -16.53 28.89 -15.26
C VAL A 174 -17.69 29.18 -16.21
N GLY A 175 -18.23 28.15 -16.88
CA GLY A 175 -19.45 28.32 -17.69
C GLY A 175 -20.64 28.71 -16.82
N ARG A 176 -21.54 29.56 -17.35
CA ARG A 176 -22.74 30.03 -16.62
C ARG A 176 -23.59 28.88 -16.07
N GLU A 177 -23.78 27.83 -16.86
CA GLU A 177 -24.58 26.63 -16.53
C GLU A 177 -23.72 25.48 -15.96
N ALA A 178 -22.46 25.74 -15.58
CA ALA A 178 -21.58 24.67 -15.09
C ALA A 178 -22.09 24.11 -13.74
N GLY A 179 -21.92 22.80 -13.54
CA GLY A 179 -22.31 22.12 -12.29
C GLY A 179 -21.41 22.48 -11.09
N ASP A 180 -21.85 22.12 -9.88
CA ASP A 180 -21.14 22.43 -8.63
C ASP A 180 -19.71 21.88 -8.58
N PHE A 181 -19.47 20.74 -9.24
CA PHE A 181 -18.12 20.17 -9.31
C PHE A 181 -17.14 21.07 -10.07
N HIS A 182 -17.58 21.73 -11.15
CA HIS A 182 -16.74 22.70 -11.88
C HIS A 182 -16.46 23.95 -11.04
N ARG A 183 -17.44 24.42 -10.24
CA ARG A 183 -17.21 25.50 -9.25
C ARG A 183 -16.20 25.08 -8.18
N TRP A 184 -16.27 23.84 -7.70
CA TRP A 184 -15.30 23.30 -6.75
C TRP A 184 -13.88 23.22 -7.34
N VAL A 185 -13.72 22.74 -8.58
CA VAL A 185 -12.41 22.72 -9.27
C VAL A 185 -11.86 24.14 -9.49
N ALA A 186 -12.71 25.13 -9.78
CA ALA A 186 -12.28 26.53 -9.85
C ALA A 186 -11.79 27.06 -8.50
N GLY A 187 -12.47 26.71 -7.40
CA GLY A 187 -12.04 27.03 -6.03
C GLY A 187 -10.71 26.35 -5.65
N GLU A 188 -10.50 25.10 -6.07
CA GLU A 188 -9.20 24.42 -5.92
C GLU A 188 -8.08 25.16 -6.66
N LEU A 189 -8.28 25.49 -7.95
CA LEU A 189 -7.30 26.28 -8.71
C LEU A 189 -7.00 27.63 -8.04
N GLN A 190 -8.03 28.38 -7.64
CA GLN A 190 -7.88 29.64 -6.92
C GLN A 190 -7.06 29.48 -5.64
N ARG A 191 -7.34 28.45 -4.84
CA ARG A 191 -6.65 28.13 -3.58
C ARG A 191 -5.16 27.87 -3.81
N TYR A 192 -4.78 27.08 -4.82
CA TYR A 192 -3.38 26.85 -5.13
C TYR A 192 -2.69 28.06 -5.75
N LEU A 193 -3.32 28.78 -6.68
CA LEU A 193 -2.76 30.00 -7.27
C LEU A 193 -2.52 31.08 -6.21
N LYS A 194 -3.39 31.19 -5.21
CA LYS A 194 -3.18 32.06 -4.03
C LYS A 194 -2.01 31.59 -3.16
N ARG A 195 -1.80 30.29 -2.96
CA ARG A 195 -0.61 29.76 -2.26
C ARG A 195 0.68 29.95 -3.06
N LEU A 196 0.61 29.91 -4.39
CA LEU A 196 1.75 30.09 -5.30
C LEU A 196 2.15 31.57 -5.45
N SER A 197 1.22 32.52 -5.28
CA SER A 197 1.48 33.94 -5.57
C SER A 197 1.18 34.95 -4.46
N GLY A 198 0.29 34.62 -3.53
CA GLY A 198 -0.33 35.56 -2.59
C GLY A 198 -1.61 36.21 -3.13
N ALA A 199 -1.84 36.18 -4.45
CA ALA A 199 -2.99 36.80 -5.09
C ALA A 199 -4.18 35.86 -5.22
N GLU A 200 -5.38 36.36 -4.93
CA GLU A 200 -6.63 35.63 -5.17
C GLU A 200 -7.20 36.03 -6.54
N LEU A 201 -7.19 35.10 -7.50
CA LEU A 201 -7.80 35.34 -8.80
C LEU A 201 -9.33 35.31 -8.68
N PRO A 202 -10.06 36.31 -9.21
CA PRO A 202 -11.51 36.26 -9.25
C PRO A 202 -12.01 35.05 -10.04
N ILE A 203 -13.02 34.36 -9.49
CA ILE A 203 -13.81 33.37 -10.22
C ILE A 203 -15.03 34.11 -10.80
N VAL A 204 -15.21 34.08 -12.11
CA VAL A 204 -16.29 34.75 -12.84
C VAL A 204 -17.05 33.76 -13.72
N THR A 205 -18.31 34.09 -14.05
CA THR A 205 -19.07 33.32 -15.03
C THR A 205 -18.71 33.71 -16.46
N SER A 206 -18.98 32.83 -17.42
CA SER A 206 -18.84 33.11 -18.86
C SER A 206 -19.74 34.24 -19.38
N ALA A 207 -20.64 34.78 -18.56
CA ALA A 207 -21.49 35.93 -18.88
C ALA A 207 -20.90 37.29 -18.42
N GLU A 208 -19.93 37.27 -17.50
CA GLU A 208 -19.42 38.44 -16.77
C GLU A 208 -17.93 38.66 -17.04
N LEU A 209 -17.53 38.51 -18.31
CA LEU A 209 -16.13 38.52 -18.71
C LEU A 209 -15.52 39.94 -18.60
N PRO A 210 -14.44 40.14 -17.82
CA PRO A 210 -13.75 41.41 -17.79
C PRO A 210 -13.03 41.70 -19.11
N ALA A 211 -13.20 42.90 -19.65
CA ALA A 211 -12.60 43.29 -20.92
C ALA A 211 -11.06 43.22 -20.86
N ARG A 212 -10.46 42.59 -21.88
CA ARG A 212 -9.00 42.50 -22.13
C ARG A 212 -8.14 41.85 -21.04
N LYS A 213 -8.71 41.26 -19.98
CA LYS A 213 -7.94 40.49 -18.98
C LYS A 213 -7.60 39.10 -19.50
N PRO A 214 -6.43 38.52 -19.11
CA PRO A 214 -6.12 37.13 -19.38
C PRO A 214 -7.14 36.18 -18.73
N LEU A 215 -7.48 35.08 -19.40
CA LEU A 215 -8.53 34.14 -18.98
C LEU A 215 -7.94 32.76 -18.66
N ILE A 216 -8.36 32.14 -17.57
CA ILE A 216 -8.21 30.69 -17.36
C ILE A 216 -9.60 30.08 -17.54
N VAL A 217 -9.86 29.46 -18.69
CA VAL A 217 -11.17 28.93 -19.07
C VAL A 217 -11.27 27.48 -18.61
N LEU A 218 -12.10 27.22 -17.58
CA LEU A 218 -12.25 25.91 -16.98
C LEU A 218 -13.43 25.14 -17.57
N GLY A 219 -13.21 23.88 -17.96
CA GLY A 219 -14.23 22.94 -18.43
C GLY A 219 -14.16 22.59 -19.91
N SER A 220 -14.97 21.60 -20.29
CA SER A 220 -15.15 21.16 -21.67
C SER A 220 -16.05 22.13 -22.47
N PRO A 221 -16.17 21.99 -23.80
CA PRO A 221 -17.16 22.70 -24.61
C PRO A 221 -18.61 22.60 -24.09
N GLN A 222 -18.98 21.46 -23.52
CA GLN A 222 -20.31 21.23 -22.95
C GLN A 222 -20.51 21.97 -21.61
N ALA A 223 -19.43 22.18 -20.85
CA ALA A 223 -19.47 22.84 -19.55
C ALA A 223 -19.15 24.35 -19.61
N ASN A 224 -18.49 24.83 -20.67
CA ASN A 224 -18.05 26.22 -20.80
C ASN A 224 -18.17 26.74 -22.25
N PRO A 225 -19.04 27.73 -22.51
CA PRO A 225 -19.21 28.31 -23.86
C PRO A 225 -17.93 28.88 -24.48
N LEU A 226 -16.96 29.33 -23.68
CA LEU A 226 -15.66 29.80 -24.20
C LEU A 226 -14.79 28.65 -24.72
N ALA A 227 -14.88 27.46 -24.10
CA ALA A 227 -14.20 26.27 -24.61
C ALA A 227 -14.84 25.79 -25.93
N ALA A 228 -16.17 25.88 -26.05
CA ALA A 228 -16.88 25.59 -27.30
C ALA A 228 -16.49 26.58 -28.42
N ALA A 229 -16.49 27.88 -28.14
CA ALA A 229 -16.07 28.89 -29.11
C ALA A 229 -14.59 28.77 -29.52
N ALA A 230 -13.74 28.22 -28.64
CA ALA A 230 -12.36 27.91 -28.98
C ALA A 230 -12.22 26.66 -29.88
N GLU A 231 -13.06 25.63 -29.66
CA GLU A 231 -13.08 24.44 -30.53
C GLU A 231 -13.68 24.74 -31.91
N GLU A 232 -14.77 25.49 -31.99
CA GLU A 232 -15.38 25.95 -33.24
C GLU A 232 -14.37 26.72 -34.12
N LYS A 233 -13.56 27.59 -33.49
CA LYS A 233 -12.49 28.35 -34.14
C LYS A 233 -11.20 27.55 -34.36
N GLN A 234 -11.21 26.23 -34.10
CA GLN A 234 -10.07 25.32 -34.23
C GLN A 234 -8.84 25.73 -33.38
N LEU A 235 -9.04 26.56 -32.36
CA LEU A 235 -8.01 27.00 -31.42
C LEU A 235 -7.65 25.91 -30.40
N ALA A 236 -8.53 24.93 -30.21
CA ALA A 236 -8.29 23.71 -29.43
C ALA A 236 -9.10 22.54 -30.00
N ARG A 237 -8.78 21.32 -29.57
CA ARG A 237 -9.46 20.08 -30.00
C ARG A 237 -9.77 19.20 -28.79
N PHE A 238 -10.98 19.32 -28.27
CA PHE A 238 -11.53 18.42 -27.25
C PHE A 238 -12.10 17.14 -27.90
N THR A 239 -12.63 17.27 -29.11
CA THR A 239 -13.22 16.19 -29.90
C THR A 239 -12.27 15.01 -30.07
N GLY A 240 -12.74 13.84 -29.62
CA GLY A 240 -12.00 12.57 -29.68
C GLY A 240 -11.07 12.32 -28.50
N LEU A 241 -11.13 13.12 -27.41
CA LEU A 241 -10.54 12.72 -26.13
C LEU A 241 -11.24 11.46 -25.59
N LYS A 242 -10.44 10.54 -25.04
CA LYS A 242 -10.95 9.42 -24.24
C LYS A 242 -11.57 9.92 -22.94
N PRO A 243 -12.40 9.12 -22.24
CA PRO A 243 -12.73 9.35 -20.83
C PRO A 243 -11.47 9.63 -20.00
N ASP A 244 -11.56 10.54 -19.03
CA ASP A 244 -10.45 11.11 -18.25
C ASP A 244 -9.41 11.92 -19.05
N GLY A 245 -9.38 11.82 -20.39
CA GLY A 245 -8.46 12.56 -21.25
C GLY A 245 -8.75 14.07 -21.27
N PHE A 246 -7.70 14.89 -21.28
CA PHE A 246 -7.78 16.33 -21.08
C PHE A 246 -6.78 17.13 -21.92
N LEU A 247 -6.96 18.46 -21.94
CA LEU A 247 -6.04 19.40 -22.57
C LEU A 247 -5.74 20.62 -21.68
N LEU A 248 -4.54 21.15 -21.89
CA LEU A 248 -4.10 22.47 -21.44
C LEU A 248 -3.59 23.24 -22.66
N LYS A 249 -4.19 24.38 -23.00
CA LYS A 249 -3.77 25.13 -24.18
C LYS A 249 -3.82 26.65 -24.02
N ARG A 250 -2.67 27.31 -24.16
CA ARG A 250 -2.57 28.77 -24.29
C ARG A 250 -2.96 29.17 -25.72
N THR A 251 -3.87 30.14 -25.85
CA THR A 251 -4.40 30.67 -27.11
C THR A 251 -4.83 32.13 -26.93
N THR A 252 -5.44 32.73 -27.96
CA THR A 252 -6.07 34.06 -27.88
C THR A 252 -7.55 33.94 -28.19
N LEU A 253 -8.41 34.32 -27.26
CA LEU A 253 -9.87 34.23 -27.39
C LEU A 253 -10.48 35.61 -27.13
N GLY A 254 -11.31 36.10 -28.07
CA GLY A 254 -11.90 37.45 -27.97
C GLY A 254 -10.89 38.60 -27.95
N GLY A 255 -9.68 38.38 -28.45
CA GLY A 255 -8.57 39.36 -28.39
C GLY A 255 -7.80 39.39 -27.05
N ALA A 256 -8.14 38.52 -26.10
CA ALA A 256 -7.43 38.36 -24.83
C ALA A 256 -6.63 37.04 -24.79
N PRO A 257 -5.49 36.97 -24.08
CA PRO A 257 -4.81 35.72 -23.79
C PRO A 257 -5.72 34.77 -23.00
N ALA A 258 -5.80 33.50 -23.41
CA ALA A 258 -6.63 32.51 -22.75
C ALA A 258 -5.86 31.20 -22.56
N LEU A 259 -5.96 30.61 -21.37
CA LEU A 259 -5.50 29.28 -21.05
C LEU A 259 -6.71 28.38 -20.87
N LEU A 260 -6.92 27.46 -21.82
CA LEU A 260 -8.00 26.47 -21.78
C LEU A 260 -7.56 25.32 -20.87
N VAL A 261 -8.41 24.96 -19.90
CA VAL A 261 -8.17 23.95 -18.86
C VAL A 261 -9.40 23.04 -18.78
N GLY A 262 -9.38 21.90 -19.43
CA GLY A 262 -10.57 21.03 -19.44
C GLY A 262 -10.33 19.69 -20.13
N GLY A 263 -11.27 18.77 -19.98
CA GLY A 263 -11.20 17.47 -20.65
C GLY A 263 -12.55 16.92 -21.05
N ASN A 264 -12.61 15.63 -21.37
CA ASN A 264 -13.81 14.99 -21.91
C ASN A 264 -14.99 14.92 -20.90
N ASP A 265 -14.71 15.06 -19.60
CA ASP A 265 -15.67 14.95 -18.52
C ASP A 265 -15.25 15.78 -17.29
N GLU A 266 -16.05 15.73 -16.22
CA GLU A 266 -15.78 16.46 -14.96
C GLU A 266 -14.43 16.06 -14.32
N ARG A 267 -14.11 14.75 -14.30
CA ARG A 267 -12.88 14.22 -13.71
C ARG A 267 -11.67 14.58 -14.54
N ALA A 268 -11.79 14.50 -15.88
CA ALA A 268 -10.78 14.98 -16.81
C ALA A 268 -10.47 16.49 -16.62
N THR A 269 -11.50 17.30 -16.34
CA THR A 269 -11.33 18.73 -16.04
C THR A 269 -10.60 18.98 -14.72
N MET A 270 -10.89 18.18 -13.68
CA MET A 270 -10.11 18.18 -12.43
C MET A 270 -8.64 17.76 -12.67
N TYR A 271 -8.39 16.78 -13.54
CA TYR A 271 -7.03 16.37 -13.90
C TYR A 271 -6.27 17.43 -14.70
N ALA A 272 -6.94 18.16 -15.59
CA ALA A 272 -6.37 19.33 -16.25
C ALA A 272 -5.95 20.40 -15.23
N ALA A 273 -6.82 20.69 -14.25
CA ALA A 273 -6.52 21.64 -13.18
C ALA A 273 -5.29 21.22 -12.36
N TYR A 274 -5.19 19.95 -11.94
CA TYR A 274 -4.02 19.47 -11.21
C TYR A 274 -2.75 19.39 -12.09
N GLU A 275 -2.85 19.03 -13.37
CA GLU A 275 -1.73 19.12 -14.32
C GLU A 275 -1.21 20.57 -14.44
N LEU A 276 -2.10 21.56 -14.54
CA LEU A 276 -1.69 22.97 -14.61
C LEU A 276 -0.91 23.37 -13.35
N LEU A 277 -1.35 22.92 -12.18
CA LEU A 277 -0.67 23.20 -10.92
C LEU A 277 0.71 22.51 -10.84
N GLU A 278 0.85 21.29 -11.38
CA GLU A 278 2.17 20.66 -11.54
C GLU A 278 3.08 21.44 -12.51
N ARG A 279 2.53 21.96 -13.61
CA ARG A 279 3.28 22.82 -14.57
C ARG A 279 3.69 24.16 -13.96
N LEU A 280 2.97 24.65 -12.94
CA LEU A 280 3.33 25.81 -12.13
C LEU A 280 4.25 25.46 -10.94
N GLY A 281 4.65 24.19 -10.79
CA GLY A 281 5.67 23.73 -9.86
C GLY A 281 5.15 23.13 -8.54
N VAL A 282 3.84 22.93 -8.37
CA VAL A 282 3.32 22.13 -7.26
C VAL A 282 3.70 20.66 -7.47
N VAL A 283 4.06 19.95 -6.41
CA VAL A 283 4.25 18.49 -6.48
C VAL A 283 3.23 17.82 -5.58
N PHE A 284 2.36 17.01 -6.18
CA PHE A 284 1.43 16.16 -5.45
C PHE A 284 2.10 14.83 -5.11
N GLN A 285 1.93 14.38 -3.87
CA GLN A 285 2.43 13.11 -3.37
C GLN A 285 1.29 12.37 -2.64
N LEU A 286 1.46 11.06 -2.48
CA LEU A 286 0.45 10.19 -1.87
C LEU A 286 -0.04 10.63 -0.48
N THR A 287 0.79 11.36 0.29
CA THR A 287 0.42 11.85 1.64
C THR A 287 0.30 13.37 1.75
N GLY A 288 0.65 14.16 0.73
CA GLY A 288 0.78 15.62 0.88
C GLY A 288 1.07 16.39 -0.41
N ASP A 289 1.07 17.72 -0.31
CA ASP A 289 1.42 18.61 -1.41
C ASP A 289 2.68 19.39 -1.04
N ILE A 290 3.71 19.35 -1.89
CA ILE A 290 4.87 20.23 -1.78
C ILE A 290 4.64 21.43 -2.68
N ILE A 291 4.60 22.62 -2.07
CA ILE A 291 4.35 23.88 -2.76
C ILE A 291 5.66 24.67 -2.81
N PRO A 292 6.07 25.17 -4.00
CA PRO A 292 7.28 25.97 -4.12
C PRO A 292 7.11 27.32 -3.41
N ARG A 293 8.23 28.00 -3.13
CA ARG A 293 8.20 29.34 -2.51
C ARG A 293 7.32 30.29 -3.34
N GLN A 294 6.41 30.99 -2.66
CA GLN A 294 5.50 31.97 -3.25
C GLN A 294 6.25 33.00 -4.12
N ARG A 295 5.72 33.33 -5.29
CA ARG A 295 6.26 34.29 -6.26
C ARG A 295 5.21 35.35 -6.59
N PRO A 296 5.45 36.66 -6.37
CA PRO A 296 4.46 37.70 -6.66
C PRO A 296 4.09 37.77 -8.15
N ASP A 297 4.98 37.27 -9.02
CA ASP A 297 4.78 37.18 -10.45
C ASP A 297 4.60 35.71 -10.88
N LEU A 298 3.47 35.42 -11.53
CA LEU A 298 3.19 34.13 -12.17
C LEU A 298 2.82 34.37 -13.65
N PRO A 299 3.68 34.01 -14.62
CA PRO A 299 3.34 34.09 -16.03
C PRO A 299 2.29 33.04 -16.42
N MET A 300 1.48 33.33 -17.44
CA MET A 300 0.55 32.36 -18.06
C MET A 300 1.37 31.39 -18.91
N PRO A 301 1.48 30.11 -18.51
CA PRO A 301 2.47 29.21 -19.08
C PRO A 301 2.15 28.88 -20.55
N GLY A 302 3.18 28.86 -21.39
CA GLY A 302 3.08 28.54 -22.82
C GLY A 302 2.88 27.05 -23.07
N ILE A 303 1.72 26.52 -22.70
CA ILE A 303 1.39 25.09 -22.79
C ILE A 303 0.54 24.84 -24.04
N ASP A 304 0.87 23.79 -24.79
CA ASP A 304 -0.01 23.12 -25.75
C ASP A 304 0.11 21.62 -25.48
N LEU A 305 -0.85 21.08 -24.73
CA LEU A 305 -0.81 19.74 -24.17
C LEU A 305 -2.18 19.08 -24.32
N ARG A 306 -2.18 17.85 -24.83
CA ARG A 306 -3.36 16.97 -24.90
C ARG A 306 -2.93 15.60 -24.40
N LEU A 307 -3.49 15.16 -23.27
CA LEU A 307 -3.14 13.91 -22.61
C LEU A 307 -4.35 12.97 -22.53
N GLU A 308 -4.08 11.69 -22.70
CA GLU A 308 -5.04 10.60 -22.53
C GLU A 308 -4.41 9.54 -21.65
N PRO A 309 -5.17 8.88 -20.76
CA PRO A 309 -4.64 7.79 -19.96
C PRO A 309 -4.36 6.56 -20.84
N ALA A 310 -3.36 5.77 -20.46
CA ALA A 310 -3.13 4.44 -21.03
C ALA A 310 -4.08 3.39 -20.44
N PHE A 311 -4.51 3.57 -19.18
CA PHE A 311 -5.39 2.67 -18.46
C PHE A 311 -6.69 3.36 -18.02
N LYS A 312 -7.83 2.69 -18.20
CA LYS A 312 -9.16 3.17 -17.81
C LYS A 312 -9.26 3.31 -16.29
N ASP A 313 -8.82 2.28 -15.56
CA ASP A 313 -8.90 2.20 -14.10
C ASP A 313 -7.50 2.33 -13.50
N ARG A 314 -7.29 3.30 -12.60
CA ARG A 314 -5.98 3.66 -12.04
C ARG A 314 -6.15 3.95 -10.55
N GLY A 315 -5.40 3.30 -9.67
CA GLY A 315 -5.67 3.48 -8.24
C GLY A 315 -4.78 2.73 -7.28
N MET A 316 -5.24 2.67 -6.03
CA MET A 316 -4.60 1.97 -4.92
C MET A 316 -5.58 1.03 -4.22
N HIS A 317 -5.06 -0.11 -3.80
CA HIS A 317 -5.68 -1.11 -2.93
C HIS A 317 -5.28 -0.83 -1.48
N CYS A 318 -6.26 -0.56 -0.62
CA CYS A 318 -6.08 -0.33 0.80
C CYS A 318 -6.56 -1.55 1.61
N TRP A 319 -5.61 -2.31 2.16
CA TRP A 319 -5.91 -3.40 3.08
C TRP A 319 -6.15 -2.86 4.50
N HIS A 320 -7.42 -2.62 4.85
CA HIS A 320 -7.76 -1.99 6.13
C HIS A 320 -7.36 -2.83 7.35
N GLN A 321 -7.32 -4.17 7.26
CA GLN A 321 -6.90 -5.00 8.40
C GLN A 321 -5.42 -4.80 8.79
N ILE A 322 -4.55 -4.42 7.85
CA ILE A 322 -3.18 -3.97 8.17
C ILE A 322 -3.20 -2.50 8.63
N ARG A 323 -4.03 -1.67 7.98
CA ARG A 323 -4.13 -0.22 8.21
C ARG A 323 -5.19 0.17 9.24
N TRP A 324 -5.48 -0.72 10.19
CA TRP A 324 -6.63 -0.65 11.11
C TRP A 324 -6.65 0.57 12.05
N TYR A 325 -5.54 1.31 12.11
CA TYR A 325 -5.35 2.52 12.91
C TYR A 325 -5.85 3.81 12.21
N MET A 326 -6.34 3.73 10.97
CA MET A 326 -6.77 4.89 10.17
C MET A 326 -8.26 5.20 10.33
N GLY A 327 -8.61 6.48 10.51
CA GLY A 327 -9.98 6.97 10.54
C GLY A 327 -10.44 7.57 9.21
N LEU A 328 -11.62 8.18 9.24
CA LEU A 328 -12.18 8.86 8.08
C LEU A 328 -11.30 10.04 7.65
N ALA A 329 -10.62 10.71 8.58
CA ALA A 329 -9.74 11.84 8.27
C ALA A 329 -8.60 11.42 7.33
N GLU A 330 -7.87 10.36 7.69
CA GLU A 330 -6.74 9.88 6.89
C GLU A 330 -7.19 9.26 5.56
N LEU A 331 -8.31 8.52 5.54
CA LEU A 331 -8.84 7.94 4.29
C LEU A 331 -9.36 9.01 3.32
N ARG A 332 -10.04 10.06 3.80
CA ARG A 332 -10.44 11.20 2.96
C ARG A 332 -9.23 11.93 2.37
N GLN A 333 -8.16 12.10 3.15
CA GLN A 333 -6.91 12.69 2.67
C GLN A 333 -6.24 11.82 1.59
N GLU A 334 -6.20 10.50 1.78
CA GLU A 334 -5.66 9.58 0.77
C GLU A 334 -6.46 9.65 -0.53
N ILE A 335 -7.80 9.62 -0.45
CA ILE A 335 -8.70 9.79 -1.61
C ILE A 335 -8.48 11.11 -2.34
N ASP A 336 -8.33 12.23 -1.60
CA ASP A 336 -8.02 13.54 -2.17
C ASP A 336 -6.65 13.54 -2.88
N GLN A 337 -5.67 12.77 -2.38
CA GLN A 337 -4.37 12.60 -3.06
C GLN A 337 -4.43 11.68 -4.28
N LEU A 338 -5.22 10.60 -4.27
CA LEU A 338 -5.45 9.79 -5.47
C LEU A 338 -6.03 10.64 -6.61
N ALA A 339 -6.99 11.52 -6.30
CA ALA A 339 -7.56 12.45 -7.28
C ALA A 339 -6.50 13.41 -7.89
N LYS A 340 -5.60 13.96 -7.06
CA LYS A 340 -4.48 14.81 -7.51
C LYS A 340 -3.44 14.06 -8.34
N LEU A 341 -3.14 12.81 -7.97
CA LEU A 341 -2.28 11.88 -8.70
C LEU A 341 -2.93 11.31 -9.98
N LYS A 342 -4.09 11.85 -10.39
CA LYS A 342 -4.85 11.47 -11.58
C LYS A 342 -5.31 10.00 -11.60
N MET A 343 -5.51 9.45 -10.41
CA MET A 343 -6.12 8.14 -10.16
C MET A 343 -7.64 8.28 -9.97
N ASN A 344 -8.38 7.22 -10.29
CA ASN A 344 -9.84 7.18 -10.31
C ASN A 344 -10.43 5.93 -9.60
N VAL A 345 -9.61 5.12 -8.92
CA VAL A 345 -10.07 3.98 -8.11
C VAL A 345 -9.41 4.01 -6.72
N PHE A 346 -10.23 3.79 -5.69
CA PHE A 346 -9.80 3.40 -4.35
C PHE A 346 -10.45 2.07 -4.00
N GLN A 347 -9.67 1.01 -3.80
CA GLN A 347 -10.20 -0.28 -3.41
C GLN A 347 -10.06 -0.48 -1.89
N PHE A 348 -11.16 -0.79 -1.22
CA PHE A 348 -11.20 -1.06 0.21
C PHE A 348 -11.27 -2.57 0.45
N TYR A 349 -10.24 -3.13 1.10
CA TYR A 349 -10.06 -4.57 1.26
C TYR A 349 -10.09 -5.05 2.71
N TRP A 350 -10.80 -6.16 2.96
CA TRP A 350 -10.86 -6.82 4.26
C TRP A 350 -11.00 -8.34 4.17
N GLY A 351 -10.53 -9.08 5.18
CA GLY A 351 -10.85 -10.51 5.34
C GLY A 351 -12.22 -10.73 5.98
N MET A 352 -12.88 -11.85 5.65
CA MET A 352 -14.28 -12.16 5.99
C MET A 352 -14.69 -11.99 7.47
N GLY A 353 -13.76 -12.07 8.42
CA GLY A 353 -14.00 -11.81 9.85
C GLY A 353 -13.86 -10.35 10.30
N GLY A 354 -13.90 -9.38 9.38
CA GLY A 354 -13.95 -7.94 9.71
C GLY A 354 -15.38 -7.40 9.86
N PRO A 355 -15.57 -6.24 10.51
CA PRO A 355 -16.90 -5.66 10.78
C PRO A 355 -17.62 -5.08 9.54
N TRP A 356 -17.06 -5.21 8.35
CA TRP A 356 -17.49 -4.48 7.15
C TRP A 356 -18.72 -5.09 6.46
N ALA A 357 -18.94 -6.40 6.58
CA ALA A 357 -20.11 -7.08 6.05
C ALA A 357 -20.70 -8.02 7.12
N ARG A 358 -21.99 -7.87 7.45
CA ARG A 358 -22.66 -8.72 8.44
C ARG A 358 -23.14 -10.00 7.75
N ILE A 359 -22.35 -11.06 7.86
CA ILE A 359 -22.62 -12.36 7.22
C ILE A 359 -23.55 -13.18 8.13
N THR A 360 -24.60 -13.78 7.57
CA THR A 360 -25.53 -14.66 8.31
C THR A 360 -25.67 -16.01 7.60
N HIS A 361 -25.39 -17.11 8.31
CA HIS A 361 -25.53 -18.48 7.80
C HIS A 361 -26.06 -19.38 8.93
N ASP A 362 -26.99 -20.28 8.63
CA ASP A 362 -27.65 -21.19 9.58
C ASP A 362 -28.12 -20.53 10.88
N GLY A 363 -28.75 -19.35 10.75
CA GLY A 363 -29.26 -18.56 11.88
C GLY A 363 -28.18 -17.87 12.74
N LYS A 364 -26.90 -18.07 12.44
CA LYS A 364 -25.76 -17.43 13.12
C LYS A 364 -25.27 -16.23 12.33
N VAL A 365 -24.85 -15.18 13.05
CA VAL A 365 -24.09 -14.06 12.49
C VAL A 365 -22.60 -14.36 12.63
N ALA A 366 -21.76 -14.00 11.66
CA ALA A 366 -20.31 -14.10 11.78
C ALA A 366 -19.79 -13.34 13.01
N GLN A 367 -18.87 -13.96 13.74
CA GLN A 367 -18.11 -13.28 14.79
C GLN A 367 -16.97 -12.45 14.19
N ILE A 368 -16.75 -11.25 14.72
CA ILE A 368 -15.65 -10.38 14.32
C ILE A 368 -14.33 -10.88 14.94
N HIS A 369 -13.29 -11.06 14.13
CA HIS A 369 -11.95 -11.50 14.55
C HIS A 369 -11.08 -10.36 15.16
N GLY A 370 -11.66 -9.18 15.39
CA GLY A 370 -10.96 -7.99 15.90
C GLY A 370 -11.03 -7.88 17.42
N SER A 371 -10.01 -7.28 18.06
CA SER A 371 -9.96 -7.12 19.52
C SER A 371 -11.02 -6.14 19.99
N LYS A 372 -11.67 -6.41 21.12
CA LYS A 372 -12.64 -5.48 21.71
C LYS A 372 -12.00 -4.13 22.02
N GLU A 373 -10.76 -4.15 22.50
CA GLU A 373 -9.97 -2.98 22.90
C GLU A 373 -9.64 -2.06 21.71
N SER A 374 -9.68 -2.56 20.47
CA SER A 374 -9.56 -1.74 19.26
C SER A 374 -10.89 -1.16 18.75
N GLY A 375 -12.03 -1.56 19.32
CA GLY A 375 -13.34 -1.38 18.70
C GLY A 375 -13.61 -2.40 17.58
N PHE A 376 -13.04 -3.60 17.71
CA PHE A 376 -13.20 -4.76 16.79
C PHE A 376 -12.61 -4.59 15.38
N VAL A 377 -11.63 -3.69 15.19
CA VAL A 377 -10.94 -3.48 13.89
C VAL A 377 -9.50 -3.99 13.83
N ALA A 378 -8.83 -4.18 14.97
CA ALA A 378 -7.47 -4.72 15.03
C ALA A 378 -7.49 -6.24 15.21
N TRP A 379 -6.92 -6.98 14.27
CA TRP A 379 -7.05 -8.44 14.19
C TRP A 379 -6.29 -9.22 15.29
N THR A 380 -6.86 -10.33 15.78
CA THR A 380 -6.36 -11.08 16.96
C THR A 380 -5.86 -12.51 16.72
N VAL A 381 -6.14 -13.14 15.57
CA VAL A 381 -5.99 -14.60 15.42
C VAL A 381 -4.53 -15.07 15.55
N ASP A 382 -4.35 -16.16 16.31
CA ASP A 382 -3.06 -16.79 16.56
C ASP A 382 -2.34 -17.21 15.26
N GLY A 383 -1.02 -16.96 15.22
CA GLY A 383 -0.14 -17.30 14.09
C GLY A 383 0.31 -16.11 13.24
N PHE A 384 -0.39 -14.97 13.28
CA PHE A 384 -0.05 -13.77 12.50
C PHE A 384 0.18 -12.51 13.37
N GLY A 385 0.56 -12.70 14.63
CA GLY A 385 1.04 -11.62 15.50
C GLY A 385 -0.06 -10.65 15.93
N GLY A 386 -1.12 -11.19 16.53
CA GLY A 386 -2.31 -10.48 17.00
C GLY A 386 -2.06 -9.13 17.66
N CYS A 387 -3.00 -8.22 17.44
CA CYS A 387 -2.97 -6.86 17.93
C CYS A 387 -3.89 -6.70 19.14
N SER A 388 -3.40 -6.08 20.22
CA SER A 388 -4.24 -5.67 21.34
C SER A 388 -5.10 -4.46 21.03
N GLY A 389 -4.81 -3.68 19.99
CA GLY A 389 -5.41 -2.36 19.76
C GLY A 389 -4.87 -1.26 20.68
N THR A 390 -3.83 -1.54 21.49
CA THR A 390 -3.38 -0.65 22.56
C THR A 390 -1.86 -0.39 22.57
N ALA A 391 -1.48 0.82 23.00
CA ALA A 391 -0.09 1.26 23.17
C ALA A 391 0.58 0.75 24.46
N ASN A 392 -0.04 -0.17 25.20
CA ASN A 392 0.43 -0.60 26.53
C ASN A 392 1.76 -1.35 26.48
N SER A 393 2.15 -1.91 25.33
CA SER A 393 3.45 -2.55 25.10
C SER A 393 4.57 -1.58 24.66
N VAL A 394 4.29 -0.28 24.53
CA VAL A 394 5.28 0.72 24.09
C VAL A 394 6.14 1.15 25.28
N VAL A 395 7.45 0.90 25.17
CA VAL A 395 8.47 1.25 26.18
C VAL A 395 9.27 2.49 25.77
N VAL A 396 9.50 2.67 24.47
CA VAL A 396 10.22 3.81 23.88
C VAL A 396 9.25 4.64 23.04
N GLY A 397 9.17 5.95 23.31
CA GLY A 397 8.24 6.86 22.64
C GLY A 397 6.79 6.74 23.12
N ARG A 398 6.55 6.30 24.37
CA ARG A 398 5.18 6.12 24.92
C ARG A 398 4.39 7.44 24.93
N GLU A 399 5.06 8.56 25.06
CA GLU A 399 4.56 9.93 25.00
C GLU A 399 3.99 10.32 23.62
N CYS A 400 4.37 9.62 22.54
CA CYS A 400 3.81 9.83 21.20
C CYS A 400 2.39 9.26 21.01
N PHE A 401 1.89 8.52 22.00
CA PHE A 401 0.62 7.80 21.94
C PHE A 401 -0.40 8.36 22.95
N PRO A 402 -1.71 8.25 22.68
CA PRO A 402 -2.78 8.65 23.60
C PRO A 402 -2.59 8.14 25.04
N LYS A 403 -3.03 8.92 26.03
CA LYS A 403 -2.83 8.59 27.46
C LYS A 403 -3.59 7.33 27.88
N ASP A 404 -4.80 7.13 27.37
CA ASP A 404 -5.60 5.91 27.50
C ASP A 404 -4.98 4.71 26.76
N GLY A 405 -4.07 4.97 25.81
CA GLY A 405 -3.39 3.97 25.00
C GLY A 405 -4.20 3.46 23.82
N TYR A 406 -5.36 4.04 23.49
CA TYR A 406 -6.15 3.61 22.32
C TYR A 406 -5.41 3.93 21.00
N LEU A 407 -5.41 2.98 20.06
CA LEU A 407 -4.72 3.08 18.77
C LEU A 407 -5.62 2.98 17.55
N GLY A 408 -6.89 2.60 17.73
CA GLY A 408 -7.83 2.43 16.63
C GLY A 408 -8.36 3.76 16.08
N PRO A 409 -9.28 3.69 15.10
CA PRO A 409 -9.88 4.87 14.51
C PRO A 409 -10.81 5.55 15.53
N PRO A 410 -10.84 6.90 15.63
CA PRO A 410 -11.69 7.62 16.58
C PRO A 410 -13.17 7.24 16.50
N GLU A 411 -13.66 6.84 15.33
CA GLU A 411 -15.04 6.41 15.07
C GLU A 411 -15.41 5.12 15.83
N PHE A 412 -14.44 4.21 16.02
CA PHE A 412 -14.65 2.92 16.67
C PHE A 412 -14.35 2.93 18.17
N ALA A 413 -13.77 4.01 18.72
CA ALA A 413 -13.32 4.10 20.12
C ALA A 413 -14.41 3.84 21.18
N LYS A 414 -15.69 3.93 20.81
CA LYS A 414 -16.84 3.70 21.70
C LYS A 414 -17.54 2.35 21.49
N ALA A 415 -17.17 1.56 20.48
CA ALA A 415 -17.81 0.27 20.22
C ALA A 415 -17.44 -0.74 21.33
N GLN A 416 -18.44 -1.29 22.04
CA GLN A 416 -18.26 -2.25 23.13
C GLN A 416 -18.80 -3.65 22.79
N THR A 417 -19.60 -3.74 21.73
CA THR A 417 -20.23 -4.95 21.21
C THR A 417 -20.01 -5.09 19.70
N GLU A 418 -20.11 -6.32 19.19
CA GLU A 418 -20.00 -6.59 17.75
C GLU A 418 -21.09 -5.87 16.94
N ASP A 419 -22.31 -5.75 17.48
CA ASP A 419 -23.43 -5.03 16.84
C ASP A 419 -23.24 -3.50 16.79
N GLU A 420 -22.46 -2.94 17.70
CA GLU A 420 -21.98 -1.55 17.59
C GLU A 420 -20.90 -1.43 16.52
N ALA A 421 -19.93 -2.35 16.50
CA ALA A 421 -18.86 -2.35 15.49
C ALA A 421 -19.40 -2.50 14.05
N TYR A 422 -20.34 -3.42 13.83
CA TYR A 422 -21.01 -3.59 12.52
C TYR A 422 -21.77 -2.32 12.08
N ARG A 423 -22.45 -1.62 13.00
CA ARG A 423 -23.11 -0.34 12.67
C ARG A 423 -22.09 0.76 12.35
N THR A 424 -21.06 0.91 13.18
CA THR A 424 -20.00 1.90 12.98
C THR A 424 -19.28 1.69 11.66
N ALA A 425 -18.88 0.44 11.35
CA ALA A 425 -18.21 0.08 10.09
C ALA A 425 -19.07 0.37 8.86
N ARG A 426 -20.40 0.14 8.93
CA ARG A 426 -21.31 0.47 7.84
C ARG A 426 -21.34 1.97 7.54
N GLU A 427 -21.57 2.81 8.56
CA GLU A 427 -21.63 4.26 8.32
C GLU A 427 -20.25 4.84 7.94
N PHE A 428 -19.16 4.27 8.48
CA PHE A 428 -17.79 4.60 8.11
C PHE A 428 -17.52 4.33 6.62
N LEU A 429 -17.79 3.11 6.13
CA LEU A 429 -17.49 2.73 4.75
C LEU A 429 -18.43 3.44 3.75
N ARG A 430 -19.68 3.72 4.12
CA ARG A 430 -20.58 4.60 3.37
C ARG A 430 -20.01 6.01 3.20
N GLU A 431 -19.46 6.57 4.28
CA GLU A 431 -18.83 7.89 4.25
C GLU A 431 -17.54 7.92 3.40
N VAL A 432 -16.75 6.84 3.42
CA VAL A 432 -15.60 6.64 2.50
C VAL A 432 -16.07 6.65 1.03
N ILE A 433 -17.12 5.90 0.68
CA ILE A 433 -17.66 5.87 -0.69
C ILE A 433 -18.19 7.25 -1.11
N ARG A 434 -18.99 7.89 -0.24
CA ARG A 434 -19.56 9.22 -0.49
C ARG A 434 -18.48 10.28 -0.73
N HIS A 435 -17.39 10.25 0.04
CA HIS A 435 -16.27 11.18 -0.16
C HIS A 435 -15.51 10.90 -1.46
N ALA A 436 -15.23 9.64 -1.78
CA ALA A 436 -14.60 9.24 -3.05
C ALA A 436 -15.40 9.70 -4.28
N HIS A 437 -16.72 9.48 -4.28
CA HIS A 437 -17.60 9.97 -5.33
C HIS A 437 -17.59 11.50 -5.46
N SER A 438 -17.46 12.23 -4.35
CA SER A 438 -17.29 13.70 -4.35
C SER A 438 -15.97 14.18 -4.96
N ARG A 439 -15.03 13.26 -5.24
CA ARG A 439 -13.78 13.47 -5.99
C ARG A 439 -13.74 12.71 -7.33
N LYS A 440 -14.87 12.13 -7.75
CA LYS A 440 -14.99 11.25 -8.93
C LYS A 440 -14.09 10.00 -8.89
N VAL A 441 -13.63 9.60 -7.71
CA VAL A 441 -12.90 8.36 -7.46
C VAL A 441 -13.92 7.25 -7.23
N GLN A 442 -13.84 6.17 -7.99
CA GLN A 442 -14.63 4.96 -7.81
C GLN A 442 -14.21 4.25 -6.52
N VAL A 443 -15.15 3.60 -5.82
CA VAL A 443 -14.83 2.67 -4.74
C VAL A 443 -15.12 1.24 -5.15
N TRP A 444 -14.08 0.42 -5.10
CA TRP A 444 -14.19 -1.03 -5.27
C TRP A 444 -14.15 -1.69 -3.90
N LEU A 445 -15.11 -2.55 -3.59
CA LEU A 445 -15.12 -3.32 -2.36
C LEU A 445 -14.60 -4.72 -2.65
N ALA A 446 -13.61 -5.16 -1.88
CA ALA A 446 -12.94 -6.45 -2.10
C ALA A 446 -12.87 -7.22 -0.78
N MET A 447 -13.24 -8.50 -0.81
CA MET A 447 -13.41 -9.28 0.42
C MET A 447 -12.77 -10.66 0.36
N GLY A 448 -11.83 -10.87 1.28
CA GLY A 448 -11.28 -12.15 1.73
C GLY A 448 -10.70 -13.07 0.67
N GLU A 449 -10.35 -14.28 1.08
CA GLU A 449 -9.80 -15.34 0.24
C GLU A 449 -10.64 -16.61 0.37
N ILE A 450 -11.26 -17.07 -0.72
CA ILE A 450 -11.97 -18.35 -0.81
C ILE A 450 -10.94 -19.48 -0.62
N PRO A 451 -11.18 -20.55 0.18
CA PRO A 451 -12.42 -20.95 0.85
C PRO A 451 -12.44 -20.67 2.37
N PHE A 452 -11.72 -19.64 2.85
CA PHE A 452 -11.73 -19.31 4.27
C PHE A 452 -13.07 -18.70 4.70
N VAL A 453 -13.55 -19.04 5.89
CA VAL A 453 -14.81 -18.53 6.48
C VAL A 453 -14.65 -18.18 7.97
N PRO A 454 -15.47 -17.28 8.54
CA PRO A 454 -15.48 -17.00 9.97
C PRO A 454 -15.67 -18.25 10.82
N LEU A 455 -14.90 -18.37 11.91
CA LEU A 455 -14.75 -19.62 12.67
C LEU A 455 -16.07 -20.17 13.23
N ASN A 456 -17.02 -19.29 13.60
CA ASN A 456 -18.30 -19.67 14.18
C ASN A 456 -19.38 -20.06 13.13
N LEU A 457 -19.15 -19.71 11.86
CA LEU A 457 -19.97 -20.13 10.72
C LEU A 457 -19.49 -21.45 10.12
N ALA A 458 -18.23 -21.82 10.33
CA ALA A 458 -17.69 -23.10 9.89
C ALA A 458 -18.44 -24.29 10.53
N PRO A 459 -18.67 -25.39 9.79
CA PRO A 459 -19.24 -26.60 10.37
C PRO A 459 -18.26 -27.24 11.38
N PRO A 460 -18.73 -27.99 12.40
CA PRO A 460 -17.85 -28.55 13.43
C PRO A 460 -16.72 -29.45 12.90
N SER A 461 -16.93 -30.11 11.76
CA SER A 461 -15.91 -30.91 11.06
C SER A 461 -14.72 -30.10 10.54
N ALA A 462 -14.86 -28.78 10.38
CA ALA A 462 -13.81 -27.90 9.89
C ALA A 462 -12.85 -27.39 10.98
N ALA A 463 -12.99 -27.82 12.24
CA ALA A 463 -12.15 -27.38 13.36
C ALA A 463 -10.64 -27.67 13.17
N GLN A 464 -10.28 -28.57 12.24
CA GLN A 464 -8.91 -28.94 11.89
C GLN A 464 -8.32 -28.14 10.73
N GLY A 465 -9.11 -27.32 10.01
CA GLY A 465 -8.63 -26.53 8.88
C GLY A 465 -7.61 -25.47 9.28
N ARG A 466 -6.76 -25.06 8.34
CA ARG A 466 -5.77 -23.99 8.56
C ARG A 466 -6.48 -22.68 8.92
N ARG A 467 -5.93 -21.97 9.92
CA ARG A 467 -6.38 -20.63 10.30
C ARG A 467 -5.59 -19.55 9.58
N PHE A 468 -6.29 -18.48 9.21
CA PHE A 468 -5.76 -17.30 8.51
C PHE A 468 -6.63 -16.07 8.79
N TYR A 469 -6.35 -14.90 8.21
CA TYR A 469 -7.08 -13.66 8.55
C TYR A 469 -8.56 -13.66 8.15
N CYS A 470 -8.91 -14.44 7.13
CA CYS A 470 -10.31 -14.68 6.75
C CYS A 470 -11.05 -15.67 7.67
N GLY A 471 -10.34 -16.37 8.57
CA GLY A 471 -10.91 -17.36 9.49
C GLY A 471 -10.30 -18.74 9.31
N VAL A 472 -11.12 -19.76 9.11
CA VAL A 472 -10.70 -21.16 8.92
C VAL A 472 -10.99 -21.63 7.50
N SER A 473 -10.04 -22.34 6.87
CA SER A 473 -10.21 -22.92 5.54
C SER A 473 -11.20 -24.10 5.58
N LEU A 474 -12.13 -24.15 4.63
CA LEU A 474 -12.92 -25.35 4.35
C LEU A 474 -12.35 -26.11 3.13
N SER A 475 -12.76 -27.36 2.93
CA SER A 475 -12.60 -28.04 1.63
C SER A 475 -13.33 -27.25 0.54
N PRO A 476 -12.72 -26.96 -0.63
CA PRO A 476 -13.40 -26.31 -1.76
C PRO A 476 -14.69 -27.00 -2.21
N ALA A 477 -14.81 -28.33 -2.01
CA ALA A 477 -16.01 -29.09 -2.35
C ALA A 477 -17.10 -29.09 -1.27
N ALA A 478 -16.86 -28.54 -0.08
CA ALA A 478 -17.87 -28.46 0.97
C ALA A 478 -18.97 -27.44 0.60
N PRO A 479 -20.27 -27.81 0.61
CA PRO A 479 -21.37 -26.89 0.23
C PRO A 479 -21.35 -25.56 1.00
N ALA A 480 -21.00 -25.62 2.30
CA ALA A 480 -20.86 -24.46 3.17
C ALA A 480 -19.90 -23.37 2.64
N VAL A 481 -18.91 -23.71 1.79
CA VAL A 481 -18.08 -22.69 1.12
C VAL A 481 -18.95 -21.78 0.28
N LEU A 482 -19.69 -22.35 -0.68
CA LEU A 482 -20.52 -21.56 -1.58
C LEU A 482 -21.65 -20.85 -0.83
N ASP A 483 -22.27 -21.50 0.15
CA ASP A 483 -23.42 -20.93 0.85
C ASP A 483 -23.03 -19.78 1.80
N ILE A 484 -21.88 -19.87 2.49
CA ILE A 484 -21.36 -18.76 3.32
C ILE A 484 -20.85 -17.62 2.42
N TRP A 485 -20.08 -17.92 1.37
CA TRP A 485 -19.57 -16.90 0.46
C TRP A 485 -20.68 -16.19 -0.34
N GLU A 486 -21.74 -16.90 -0.72
CA GLU A 486 -22.92 -16.30 -1.34
C GLU A 486 -23.60 -15.32 -0.36
N SER A 487 -23.77 -15.71 0.91
CA SER A 487 -24.29 -14.79 1.92
C SER A 487 -23.36 -13.60 2.16
N ALA A 488 -22.05 -13.78 2.06
CA ALA A 488 -21.08 -12.72 2.31
C ALA A 488 -21.09 -11.68 1.19
N VAL A 489 -21.02 -12.12 -0.07
CA VAL A 489 -21.07 -11.21 -1.24
C VAL A 489 -22.45 -10.54 -1.33
N ARG A 490 -23.54 -11.25 -1.03
CA ARG A 490 -24.87 -10.63 -0.83
C ARG A 490 -24.82 -9.50 0.19
N SER A 491 -24.28 -9.77 1.39
CA SER A 491 -24.24 -8.78 2.48
C SER A 491 -23.45 -7.53 2.06
N MET A 492 -22.34 -7.70 1.35
CA MET A 492 -21.56 -6.61 0.78
C MET A 492 -22.35 -5.77 -0.25
N ILE A 493 -23.06 -6.41 -1.19
CA ILE A 493 -23.89 -5.73 -2.20
C ILE A 493 -25.08 -4.99 -1.56
N GLU A 494 -25.82 -5.67 -0.68
CA GLU A 494 -27.04 -5.11 -0.04
C GLU A 494 -26.71 -4.01 0.97
N THR A 495 -25.52 -4.02 1.57
CA THR A 495 -25.09 -2.99 2.54
C THR A 495 -24.57 -1.73 1.85
N TYR A 496 -23.85 -1.88 0.73
CA TYR A 496 -23.19 -0.79 -0.02
C TYR A 496 -23.57 -0.81 -1.52
N PRO A 497 -24.86 -0.64 -1.88
CA PRO A 497 -25.30 -0.60 -3.28
C PRO A 497 -24.68 0.54 -4.11
N GLU A 498 -24.11 1.55 -3.43
CA GLU A 498 -23.37 2.66 -4.03
C GLU A 498 -21.93 2.32 -4.47
N ALA A 499 -21.38 1.14 -4.12
CA ALA A 499 -20.04 0.77 -4.56
C ALA A 499 -19.95 0.47 -6.07
N ASP A 500 -18.89 0.93 -6.73
CA ASP A 500 -18.73 0.84 -8.20
C ASP A 500 -18.42 -0.58 -8.71
N ARG A 501 -17.85 -1.44 -7.85
CA ARG A 501 -17.52 -2.85 -8.15
C ARG A 501 -17.32 -3.67 -6.88
N TYR A 502 -17.65 -4.96 -6.95
CA TYR A 502 -17.48 -5.94 -5.88
C TYR A 502 -16.52 -7.06 -6.30
N TRP A 503 -15.58 -7.41 -5.43
CA TRP A 503 -14.54 -8.40 -5.70
C TRP A 503 -14.44 -9.44 -4.60
N VAL A 504 -13.99 -10.63 -4.99
CA VAL A 504 -13.57 -11.71 -4.09
C VAL A 504 -12.19 -12.21 -4.54
N VAL A 505 -11.30 -12.53 -3.60
CA VAL A 505 -10.04 -13.20 -3.94
C VAL A 505 -10.29 -14.71 -4.03
N SER A 506 -9.84 -15.31 -5.12
CA SER A 506 -9.81 -16.75 -5.32
C SER A 506 -8.37 -17.27 -5.29
N GLY A 507 -8.21 -18.56 -4.99
CA GLY A 507 -6.93 -19.23 -4.99
C GLY A 507 -6.32 -19.40 -3.60
N SER A 508 -6.42 -20.60 -3.01
CA SER A 508 -6.06 -20.84 -1.61
C SER A 508 -4.85 -21.75 -1.38
N GLU A 509 -4.61 -22.69 -2.30
CA GLU A 509 -3.65 -23.81 -2.22
C GLU A 509 -2.45 -23.66 -1.27
N LEU A 510 -1.53 -22.70 -1.47
CA LEU A 510 -0.22 -22.67 -0.81
C LEU A 510 0.17 -21.30 -0.23
N LEU A 511 -0.65 -20.72 0.65
CA LEU A 511 -0.33 -19.47 1.36
C LEU A 511 0.94 -19.59 2.24
N GLY A 512 2.13 -19.47 1.63
CA GLY A 512 3.43 -19.69 2.28
C GLY A 512 3.72 -21.13 2.76
N GLY A 513 2.92 -22.13 2.36
CA GLY A 513 2.99 -23.50 2.89
C GLY A 513 3.57 -24.54 1.92
N THR A 514 3.84 -25.75 2.42
CA THR A 514 4.23 -26.95 1.64
C THR A 514 3.09 -27.96 1.47
N ARG A 515 1.88 -27.61 1.90
CA ARG A 515 0.66 -28.44 1.83
C ARG A 515 -0.55 -27.57 1.47
N PRO A 516 -1.57 -28.13 0.80
CA PRO A 516 -2.86 -27.49 0.58
C PRO A 516 -3.46 -26.89 1.87
N VAL A 517 -3.91 -25.64 1.85
CA VAL A 517 -4.39 -24.96 3.08
C VAL A 517 -5.60 -25.63 3.74
N HIS A 518 -6.40 -26.34 2.98
CA HIS A 518 -7.59 -27.06 3.48
C HIS A 518 -7.26 -28.47 4.00
N ASP A 519 -6.00 -28.93 3.92
CA ASP A 519 -5.51 -30.25 4.33
C ASP A 519 -6.30 -31.48 3.79
N VAL A 520 -7.12 -31.27 2.75
CA VAL A 520 -7.82 -32.33 2.00
C VAL A 520 -7.03 -32.70 0.75
N ALA A 521 -6.85 -34.00 0.53
CA ALA A 521 -6.16 -34.52 -0.65
C ALA A 521 -6.95 -34.24 -1.94
N ALA A 522 -6.26 -33.92 -3.04
CA ALA A 522 -6.90 -33.72 -4.34
C ALA A 522 -7.69 -34.95 -4.83
N SER A 523 -7.27 -36.16 -4.44
CA SER A 523 -7.94 -37.42 -4.74
C SER A 523 -9.26 -37.64 -3.97
N ASP A 524 -9.68 -36.70 -3.12
CA ASP A 524 -10.96 -36.75 -2.43
C ASP A 524 -12.13 -36.84 -3.45
N PRO A 525 -13.08 -37.79 -3.29
CA PRO A 525 -14.17 -37.97 -4.26
C PRO A 525 -15.05 -36.73 -4.47
N GLN A 526 -15.19 -35.86 -3.48
CA GLN A 526 -15.96 -34.62 -3.60
C GLN A 526 -15.18 -33.56 -4.40
N ILE A 527 -13.86 -33.47 -4.22
CA ILE A 527 -12.98 -32.63 -5.05
C ILE A 527 -13.01 -33.13 -6.51
N GLN A 528 -12.84 -34.44 -6.73
CA GLN A 528 -12.91 -35.03 -8.07
C GLN A 528 -14.29 -34.81 -8.74
N ALA A 529 -15.38 -34.89 -7.99
CA ALA A 529 -16.72 -34.56 -8.48
C ALA A 529 -16.90 -33.06 -8.81
N LEU A 530 -16.29 -32.17 -8.01
CA LEU A 530 -16.31 -30.72 -8.22
C LEU A 530 -15.58 -30.33 -9.52
N ILE A 531 -14.40 -30.91 -9.78
CA ILE A 531 -13.52 -30.51 -10.89
C ILE A 531 -13.83 -31.22 -12.22
N ARG A 532 -14.53 -32.36 -12.21
CA ARG A 532 -14.87 -33.13 -13.44
C ARG A 532 -15.44 -32.26 -14.58
N PRO A 533 -16.38 -31.31 -14.35
CA PRO A 533 -16.90 -30.45 -15.43
C PRO A 533 -15.88 -29.46 -15.99
N TYR A 534 -14.75 -29.26 -15.31
CA TYR A 534 -13.71 -28.26 -15.62
C TYR A 534 -12.39 -28.92 -16.10
N GLU A 535 -12.32 -30.25 -16.25
CA GLU A 535 -11.12 -30.97 -16.68
C GLU A 535 -10.51 -30.45 -17.99
N THR A 536 -11.33 -29.97 -18.92
CA THR A 536 -10.89 -29.38 -20.20
C THR A 536 -10.06 -28.10 -20.02
N LEU A 537 -10.24 -27.38 -18.91
CA LEU A 537 -9.48 -26.16 -18.58
C LEU A 537 -8.04 -26.47 -18.16
N ARG A 538 -7.70 -27.72 -17.83
CA ARG A 538 -6.35 -28.12 -17.41
C ARG A 538 -5.27 -27.78 -18.43
N ALA A 539 -5.62 -27.77 -19.72
CA ALA A 539 -4.72 -27.37 -20.81
C ALA A 539 -4.37 -25.87 -20.83
N LEU A 540 -5.13 -25.04 -20.10
CA LEU A 540 -4.91 -23.59 -19.97
C LEU A 540 -4.05 -23.22 -18.74
N LEU A 541 -3.86 -24.17 -17.81
CA LEU A 541 -3.05 -23.99 -16.60
C LEU A 541 -1.55 -24.20 -16.87
N PRO A 542 -0.65 -23.57 -16.10
CA PRO A 542 0.78 -23.84 -16.19
C PRO A 542 1.13 -25.28 -15.83
N LYS A 543 2.16 -25.84 -16.46
CA LYS A 543 2.75 -27.11 -16.02
C LYS A 543 3.42 -26.92 -14.66
N LYS A 544 2.88 -27.57 -13.63
CA LYS A 544 3.47 -27.64 -12.28
C LYS A 544 4.69 -28.59 -12.27
N SER A 545 5.57 -28.44 -11.28
CA SER A 545 6.68 -29.38 -11.03
C SER A 545 6.17 -30.72 -10.51
N GLN A 546 6.98 -31.80 -10.57
CA GLN A 546 6.56 -33.11 -10.06
C GLN A 546 6.14 -33.04 -8.59
N ALA A 547 6.92 -32.38 -7.73
CA ALA A 547 6.57 -32.20 -6.31
C ALA A 547 5.23 -31.45 -6.09
N ALA A 548 4.84 -30.56 -7.00
CA ALA A 548 3.55 -29.89 -6.97
C ALA A 548 2.40 -30.79 -7.50
N ILE A 549 2.69 -31.69 -8.45
CA ILE A 549 1.77 -32.74 -8.91
C ILE A 549 1.53 -33.76 -7.78
N ASP A 550 2.58 -34.18 -7.08
CA ASP A 550 2.53 -35.13 -5.95
C ASP A 550 1.71 -34.58 -4.76
N LEU A 551 1.61 -33.25 -4.63
CA LEU A 551 0.75 -32.54 -3.68
C LEU A 551 -0.69 -32.34 -4.18
N GLY A 552 -1.01 -32.74 -5.41
CA GLY A 552 -2.35 -32.63 -6.01
C GLY A 552 -2.73 -31.23 -6.52
N LEU A 553 -1.80 -30.28 -6.58
CA LEU A 553 -2.09 -28.87 -6.92
C LEU A 553 -2.77 -28.67 -8.29
N PRO A 554 -2.43 -29.39 -9.38
CA PRO A 554 -3.16 -29.23 -10.66
C PRO A 554 -4.67 -29.46 -10.60
N ASP A 555 -5.15 -30.21 -9.60
CA ASP A 555 -6.58 -30.46 -9.35
C ASP A 555 -7.18 -29.40 -8.43
N LEU A 556 -6.39 -28.86 -7.50
CA LEU A 556 -6.84 -27.81 -6.58
C LEU A 556 -6.93 -26.45 -7.27
N ASP A 557 -6.06 -26.14 -8.23
CA ASP A 557 -6.26 -25.03 -9.18
C ASP A 557 -7.63 -25.11 -9.86
N LEU A 558 -8.02 -26.29 -10.36
CA LEU A 558 -9.34 -26.50 -10.98
C LEU A 558 -10.48 -26.39 -9.95
N ALA A 559 -10.25 -26.77 -8.69
CA ALA A 559 -11.23 -26.61 -7.62
C ALA A 559 -11.45 -25.13 -7.26
N ASP A 560 -10.38 -24.35 -7.11
CA ASP A 560 -10.45 -22.89 -6.86
C ASP A 560 -11.19 -22.19 -8.03
N ILE A 561 -10.92 -22.58 -9.27
CA ILE A 561 -11.65 -22.10 -10.48
C ILE A 561 -13.13 -22.51 -10.46
N ALA A 562 -13.43 -23.76 -10.13
CA ALA A 562 -14.80 -24.27 -10.08
C ALA A 562 -15.65 -23.59 -8.98
N VAL A 563 -15.05 -23.29 -7.82
CA VAL A 563 -15.73 -22.54 -6.76
C VAL A 563 -15.96 -21.08 -7.18
N ALA A 564 -14.98 -20.43 -7.80
CA ALA A 564 -15.14 -19.07 -8.31
C ALA A 564 -16.27 -18.96 -9.34
N ASP A 565 -16.30 -19.88 -10.32
CA ASP A 565 -17.35 -19.94 -11.34
C ASP A 565 -18.75 -20.16 -10.75
N LYS A 566 -18.88 -21.13 -9.83
CA LYS A 566 -20.17 -21.42 -9.17
C LYS A 566 -20.66 -20.26 -8.31
N LEU A 567 -19.77 -19.61 -7.55
CA LEU A 567 -20.11 -18.44 -6.74
C LEU A 567 -20.55 -17.26 -7.61
N VAL A 568 -19.78 -16.93 -8.65
CA VAL A 568 -20.12 -15.86 -9.61
C VAL A 568 -21.49 -16.09 -10.25
N ARG A 569 -21.80 -17.33 -10.68
CA ARG A 569 -23.11 -17.65 -11.27
C ARG A 569 -24.26 -17.52 -10.28
N ARG A 570 -24.10 -17.99 -9.02
CA ARG A 570 -25.07 -17.83 -7.94
C ARG A 570 -25.37 -16.35 -7.67
N ILE A 571 -24.34 -15.53 -7.50
CA ILE A 571 -24.50 -14.08 -7.26
C ILE A 571 -25.17 -13.40 -8.46
N LYS A 572 -24.72 -13.67 -9.69
CA LYS A 572 -25.32 -13.05 -10.89
C LYS A 572 -26.78 -13.45 -11.14
N ALA A 573 -27.22 -14.63 -10.71
CA ALA A 573 -28.62 -15.02 -10.80
C ALA A 573 -29.55 -14.15 -9.95
N ARG A 574 -29.04 -13.57 -8.84
CA ARG A 574 -29.79 -12.68 -7.93
C ARG A 574 -29.48 -11.20 -8.15
N TYR A 575 -28.27 -10.86 -8.57
CA TYR A 575 -27.80 -9.49 -8.81
C TYR A 575 -27.19 -9.35 -10.23
N PRO A 576 -28.01 -9.44 -11.29
CA PRO A 576 -27.50 -9.45 -12.67
C PRO A 576 -26.78 -8.14 -13.06
N ASN A 577 -27.07 -7.04 -12.39
CA ASN A 577 -26.47 -5.72 -12.61
C ASN A 577 -25.24 -5.44 -11.73
N ALA A 578 -24.92 -6.32 -10.77
CA ALA A 578 -23.75 -6.12 -9.91
C ALA A 578 -22.47 -6.31 -10.72
N ARG A 579 -21.60 -5.29 -10.71
CA ARG A 579 -20.28 -5.37 -11.34
C ARG A 579 -19.37 -6.21 -10.46
N LEU A 580 -19.15 -7.46 -10.87
CA LEU A 580 -18.30 -8.41 -10.15
C LEU A 580 -16.87 -8.43 -10.72
N GLY A 581 -15.93 -8.90 -9.91
CA GLY A 581 -14.61 -9.31 -10.35
C GLY A 581 -14.03 -10.42 -9.45
N VAL A 582 -13.03 -11.11 -9.97
CA VAL A 582 -12.25 -12.13 -9.23
C VAL A 582 -10.80 -11.69 -9.21
N GLU A 583 -10.20 -11.73 -8.01
CA GLU A 583 -8.81 -11.34 -7.75
C GLU A 583 -7.97 -12.58 -7.47
N LEU A 584 -6.68 -12.49 -7.79
CA LEU A 584 -5.70 -13.54 -7.61
C LEU A 584 -4.44 -12.97 -6.94
N ILE A 585 -4.04 -13.54 -5.80
CA ILE A 585 -2.80 -13.18 -5.12
C ILE A 585 -1.69 -14.12 -5.62
N PHE A 586 -0.86 -13.63 -6.55
CA PHE A 586 0.27 -14.32 -7.19
C PHE A 586 -0.07 -15.63 -7.93
N ARG A 587 -1.22 -15.69 -8.60
CA ARG A 587 -1.74 -16.90 -9.29
C ARG A 587 -2.09 -16.63 -10.75
N GLY A 588 -1.24 -15.88 -11.45
CA GLY A 588 -1.48 -15.48 -12.84
C GLY A 588 -1.78 -16.66 -13.77
N GLY A 589 -1.26 -17.85 -13.50
CA GLY A 589 -1.54 -19.06 -14.28
C GLY A 589 -3.02 -19.43 -14.37
N GLN A 590 -3.85 -19.09 -13.37
CA GLN A 590 -5.28 -19.39 -13.39
C GLN A 590 -6.09 -18.45 -14.32
N LEU A 591 -5.55 -17.29 -14.70
CA LEU A 591 -6.28 -16.23 -15.42
C LEU A 591 -6.92 -16.71 -16.73
N ARG A 592 -6.25 -17.57 -17.51
CA ARG A 592 -6.78 -18.08 -18.79
C ARG A 592 -7.91 -19.08 -18.60
N ALA A 593 -7.82 -19.93 -17.58
CA ALA A 593 -8.89 -20.87 -17.25
C ALA A 593 -10.12 -20.13 -16.69
N LEU A 594 -9.90 -19.10 -15.87
CA LEU A 594 -10.97 -18.18 -15.42
C LEU A 594 -11.57 -17.40 -16.60
N ASP A 595 -10.78 -16.94 -17.57
CA ASP A 595 -11.31 -16.27 -18.76
C ASP A 595 -12.22 -17.17 -19.61
N ALA A 596 -11.89 -18.46 -19.70
CA ALA A 596 -12.63 -19.45 -20.47
C ALA A 596 -13.96 -19.88 -19.81
N THR A 597 -14.06 -19.81 -18.48
CA THR A 597 -15.28 -20.23 -17.75
C THR A 597 -16.18 -19.06 -17.33
N LEU A 598 -15.61 -17.97 -16.81
CA LEU A 598 -16.40 -16.87 -16.23
C LEU A 598 -17.09 -16.01 -17.30
N PRO A 599 -18.32 -15.51 -17.04
CA PRO A 599 -18.96 -14.51 -17.88
C PRO A 599 -18.03 -13.33 -18.19
N LYS A 600 -18.07 -12.83 -19.43
CA LYS A 600 -17.10 -11.83 -19.94
C LYS A 600 -17.23 -10.44 -19.32
N ASP A 601 -18.34 -10.14 -18.64
CA ASP A 601 -18.53 -8.90 -17.89
C ASP A 601 -17.95 -8.93 -16.46
N VAL A 602 -17.47 -10.10 -16.00
CA VAL A 602 -16.75 -10.26 -14.73
C VAL A 602 -15.29 -9.88 -14.94
N ALA A 603 -14.79 -8.92 -14.18
CA ALA A 603 -13.40 -8.49 -14.28
C ALA A 603 -12.42 -9.52 -13.67
N LEU A 604 -11.18 -9.51 -14.13
CA LEU A 604 -10.09 -10.29 -13.54
C LEU A 604 -8.96 -9.37 -13.08
N MET A 605 -8.37 -9.68 -11.92
CA MET A 605 -7.18 -9.00 -11.41
C MET A 605 -6.17 -10.02 -10.88
N ASN A 606 -4.87 -9.79 -11.11
CA ASN A 606 -3.81 -10.61 -10.52
C ASN A 606 -2.66 -9.78 -9.97
N MET A 607 -2.18 -10.16 -8.78
CA MET A 607 -1.01 -9.57 -8.13
C MET A 607 0.29 -10.04 -8.77
N VAL A 608 1.19 -9.09 -9.00
CA VAL A 608 2.48 -9.28 -9.68
C VAL A 608 3.65 -8.75 -8.83
N ASN A 609 4.88 -8.85 -9.35
CA ASN A 609 6.10 -8.33 -8.73
C ASN A 609 6.45 -9.03 -7.40
N PHE A 610 6.48 -10.37 -7.46
CA PHE A 610 6.89 -11.29 -6.40
C PHE A 610 7.39 -12.60 -7.04
N THR A 611 8.17 -13.41 -6.33
CA THR A 611 8.65 -14.70 -6.84
C THR A 611 7.50 -15.73 -6.94
N GLY A 612 7.04 -16.08 -8.15
CA GLY A 612 5.97 -17.07 -8.34
C GLY A 612 5.28 -16.99 -9.71
N GLU A 613 3.99 -17.33 -9.77
CA GLU A 613 3.15 -17.17 -10.97
C GLU A 613 2.70 -15.70 -11.15
N THR A 614 3.68 -14.81 -11.37
CA THR A 614 3.53 -13.34 -11.33
C THR A 614 3.89 -12.64 -12.63
N ALA A 615 4.29 -13.39 -13.66
CA ALA A 615 4.74 -12.85 -14.93
C ALA A 615 3.62 -12.11 -15.68
N MET A 616 3.91 -10.92 -16.23
CA MET A 616 2.95 -10.16 -17.04
C MET A 616 2.42 -10.95 -18.25
N SER A 617 3.17 -11.92 -18.77
CA SER A 617 2.73 -12.82 -19.85
C SER A 617 1.51 -13.68 -19.52
N TYR A 618 1.11 -13.83 -18.25
CA TYR A 618 -0.12 -14.54 -17.89
C TYR A 618 -1.40 -13.82 -18.35
N PHE A 619 -1.35 -12.49 -18.54
CA PHE A 619 -2.45 -11.72 -19.10
C PHE A 619 -2.60 -11.91 -20.62
N ASP A 620 -1.59 -12.47 -21.31
CA ASP A 620 -1.62 -12.63 -22.76
C ASP A 620 -2.70 -13.60 -23.23
N GLY A 621 -3.32 -13.28 -24.37
CA GLY A 621 -4.44 -14.02 -24.96
C GLY A 621 -5.83 -13.69 -24.38
N ILE A 622 -5.92 -12.99 -23.26
CA ILE A 622 -7.20 -12.64 -22.62
C ILE A 622 -7.80 -11.41 -23.30
N ARG A 623 -9.06 -11.51 -23.75
CA ARG A 623 -9.75 -10.47 -24.52
C ARG A 623 -11.23 -10.36 -24.14
N GLY A 624 -11.76 -9.14 -24.25
CA GLY A 624 -13.20 -8.86 -24.12
C GLY A 624 -13.74 -8.77 -22.69
N ARG A 625 -12.88 -8.52 -21.69
CA ARG A 625 -13.25 -8.23 -20.30
C ARG A 625 -12.35 -7.14 -19.70
N ASP A 626 -12.78 -6.51 -18.61
CA ASP A 626 -11.89 -5.68 -17.78
C ASP A 626 -10.82 -6.57 -17.13
N LEU A 627 -9.56 -6.14 -17.20
CA LEU A 627 -8.38 -6.91 -16.80
C LEU A 627 -7.37 -5.98 -16.13
N VAL A 628 -7.01 -6.27 -14.87
CA VAL A 628 -6.25 -5.36 -14.01
C VAL A 628 -4.95 -6.01 -13.54
N VAL A 629 -3.85 -5.27 -13.59
CA VAL A 629 -2.58 -5.67 -12.95
C VAL A 629 -2.50 -5.04 -11.56
N TRP A 630 -2.12 -5.86 -10.57
CA TRP A 630 -2.01 -5.45 -9.17
C TRP A 630 -0.54 -5.47 -8.72
N PRO A 631 0.26 -4.43 -9.04
CA PRO A 631 1.64 -4.34 -8.57
C PRO A 631 1.69 -4.05 -7.06
N ARG A 632 2.65 -4.65 -6.36
CA ARG A 632 2.94 -4.28 -4.97
C ARG A 632 3.61 -2.90 -4.92
N ILE A 633 2.97 -1.90 -4.29
CA ILE A 633 3.63 -0.63 -3.93
C ILE A 633 4.46 -0.87 -2.67
N THR A 634 3.85 -1.52 -1.69
CA THR A 634 4.46 -1.90 -0.42
C THR A 634 4.18 -3.37 -0.14
N ASP A 635 5.23 -4.17 -0.05
CA ASP A 635 5.24 -5.57 0.36
C ASP A 635 4.48 -5.79 1.68
N ASP A 636 3.70 -6.87 1.72
CA ASP A 636 3.02 -7.37 2.92
C ASP A 636 4.00 -7.55 4.08
N GLY A 637 3.79 -6.78 5.14
CA GLY A 637 4.67 -6.83 6.29
C GLY A 637 6.09 -6.37 5.96
N CYS A 638 6.24 -5.21 5.30
CA CYS A 638 7.52 -4.50 5.23
C CYS A 638 7.44 -2.97 5.46
N GLU A 639 6.58 -2.52 6.38
CA GLU A 639 6.16 -1.12 6.55
C GLU A 639 7.26 -0.19 7.09
N LEU A 640 8.24 -0.70 7.84
CA LEU A 640 9.38 0.13 8.25
C LEU A 640 10.16 0.64 7.03
N ASN A 641 10.28 -0.18 5.98
CA ASN A 641 11.02 0.10 4.74
C ASN A 641 10.29 1.12 3.85
N MET A 642 11.02 2.03 3.22
CA MET A 642 10.45 2.91 2.19
C MET A 642 10.00 2.11 0.97
N GLN A 643 10.76 1.09 0.56
CA GLN A 643 10.48 0.24 -0.60
C GLN A 643 10.41 1.02 -1.93
N LEU A 644 11.59 1.21 -2.52
CA LEU A 644 11.73 1.77 -3.86
C LEU A 644 11.66 0.64 -4.89
N ASN A 645 10.57 0.60 -5.65
CA ASN A 645 10.22 -0.52 -6.53
C ASN A 645 10.17 -0.14 -8.02
N ALA A 646 10.62 1.06 -8.41
CA ALA A 646 10.55 1.53 -9.79
C ALA A 646 11.41 0.69 -10.74
N MET A 647 12.57 0.18 -10.29
CA MET A 647 13.40 -0.74 -11.06
C MET A 647 12.72 -2.11 -11.22
N MET A 648 11.83 -2.52 -10.29
CA MET A 648 11.06 -3.76 -10.38
C MET A 648 10.00 -3.63 -11.47
N TYR A 649 9.25 -2.53 -11.44
CA TYR A 649 8.17 -2.27 -12.40
C TYR A 649 8.67 -2.08 -13.83
N ASP A 650 9.89 -1.54 -13.98
CA ASP A 650 10.62 -1.45 -15.24
C ASP A 650 11.06 -2.84 -15.73
N HIS A 651 11.72 -3.63 -14.87
CA HIS A 651 12.18 -4.99 -15.17
C HIS A 651 11.04 -5.95 -15.54
N ASP A 652 9.96 -5.96 -14.76
CA ASP A 652 8.82 -6.85 -14.94
C ASP A 652 7.83 -6.33 -16.01
N GLU A 653 8.14 -5.21 -16.66
CA GLU A 653 7.33 -4.57 -17.70
C GLU A 653 5.87 -4.30 -17.28
N VAL A 654 5.62 -3.92 -16.02
CA VAL A 654 4.28 -3.82 -15.43
C VAL A 654 3.32 -2.95 -16.26
N LEU A 655 3.84 -1.82 -16.78
CA LEU A 655 3.05 -0.82 -17.48
C LEU A 655 3.09 -1.00 -19.00
N SER A 656 4.29 -1.15 -19.57
CA SER A 656 4.48 -1.38 -21.01
C SER A 656 3.92 -2.74 -21.44
N GLY A 657 4.11 -3.78 -20.63
CA GLY A 657 3.44 -5.08 -20.73
C GLY A 657 1.94 -4.98 -20.48
N GLY A 658 1.50 -4.18 -19.51
CA GLY A 658 0.08 -3.91 -19.27
C GLY A 658 -0.66 -3.38 -20.51
N VAL A 659 -0.07 -2.40 -21.20
CA VAL A 659 -0.61 -1.88 -22.47
C VAL A 659 -0.50 -2.92 -23.60
N ARG A 660 0.64 -3.63 -23.71
CA ARG A 660 0.87 -4.69 -24.70
C ARG A 660 -0.17 -5.81 -24.65
N TYR A 661 -0.54 -6.24 -23.45
CA TYR A 661 -1.55 -7.28 -23.24
C TYR A 661 -2.98 -6.72 -23.21
N GLY A 662 -3.17 -5.39 -23.25
CA GLY A 662 -4.48 -4.75 -23.37
C GLY A 662 -5.27 -4.70 -22.07
N LEU A 663 -4.59 -4.52 -20.94
CA LEU A 663 -5.23 -4.39 -19.62
C LEU A 663 -6.04 -3.10 -19.54
N SER A 664 -7.19 -3.17 -18.85
CA SER A 664 -8.04 -2.01 -18.58
C SER A 664 -7.55 -1.19 -17.40
N GLY A 665 -6.77 -1.76 -16.48
CA GLY A 665 -6.37 -1.06 -15.25
C GLY A 665 -5.05 -1.48 -14.61
N VAL A 666 -4.59 -0.60 -13.71
CA VAL A 666 -3.47 -0.83 -12.79
C VAL A 666 -3.84 -0.34 -11.39
N LEU A 667 -3.66 -1.19 -10.38
CA LEU A 667 -4.06 -0.91 -9.00
C LEU A 667 -2.94 -1.27 -8.02
N GLY A 668 -2.33 -0.31 -7.34
CA GLY A 668 -1.18 -0.58 -6.48
C GLY A 668 -1.54 -1.12 -5.09
N GLN A 669 -0.91 -2.20 -4.62
CA GLN A 669 -1.07 -2.68 -3.23
C GLN A 669 -0.43 -1.69 -2.25
N LEU A 670 -1.25 -1.01 -1.43
CA LEU A 670 -0.83 0.06 -0.53
C LEU A 670 -1.16 -0.26 0.94
N ASN A 671 -0.25 -0.98 1.59
CA ASN A 671 -0.28 -1.33 3.02
C ASN A 671 0.20 -0.17 3.91
N LYS A 672 0.90 0.82 3.34
CA LYS A 672 1.17 2.12 4.00
C LYS A 672 1.36 3.25 2.98
N SER A 673 1.02 4.48 3.36
CA SER A 673 1.12 5.64 2.47
C SER A 673 2.47 6.35 2.56
N ARG A 674 2.94 6.67 3.77
CA ARG A 674 4.15 7.48 3.96
C ARG A 674 5.43 6.66 3.69
N GLY A 675 6.33 7.22 2.89
CA GLY A 675 7.53 6.57 2.40
C GLY A 675 7.29 5.67 1.18
N ALA A 676 6.07 5.58 0.66
CA ALA A 676 5.71 4.82 -0.55
C ALA A 676 5.48 5.72 -1.78
N GLU A 677 5.74 7.03 -1.65
CA GLU A 677 5.39 8.07 -2.62
C GLU A 677 6.03 7.83 -3.99
N GLN A 678 7.27 7.35 -4.03
CA GLN A 678 8.01 7.14 -5.28
C GLN A 678 7.44 5.97 -6.08
N SER A 679 7.17 4.86 -5.41
CA SER A 679 6.58 3.66 -5.99
C SER A 679 5.14 3.93 -6.46
N ALA A 680 4.35 4.66 -5.66
CA ALA A 680 3.02 5.11 -6.06
C ALA A 680 3.05 6.10 -7.24
N GLN A 681 4.00 7.05 -7.25
CA GLN A 681 4.17 8.02 -8.34
C GLN A 681 4.60 7.36 -9.65
N TYR A 682 5.47 6.34 -9.61
CA TYR A 682 5.86 5.59 -10.80
C TYR A 682 4.64 4.96 -11.48
N ILE A 683 3.74 4.36 -10.69
CA ILE A 683 2.47 3.81 -11.18
C ILE A 683 1.52 4.93 -11.64
N ALA A 684 1.47 6.06 -10.94
CA ALA A 684 0.66 7.23 -11.29
C ALA A 684 1.04 7.78 -12.68
N GLU A 685 2.30 8.17 -12.89
CA GLU A 685 2.82 8.66 -14.17
C GLU A 685 2.77 7.58 -15.24
N GLY A 686 3.13 6.36 -14.87
CA GLY A 686 3.14 5.20 -15.73
C GLY A 686 1.78 4.88 -16.34
N ALA A 687 0.70 5.16 -15.62
CA ALA A 687 -0.66 4.95 -16.11
C ALA A 687 -1.10 5.97 -17.19
N TRP A 688 -0.32 7.03 -17.40
CA TRP A 688 -0.45 8.02 -18.49
C TRP A 688 0.69 7.92 -19.52
N ASN A 689 1.87 7.45 -19.11
CA ASN A 689 3.04 7.24 -19.93
C ASN A 689 3.59 5.80 -19.73
N PRO A 690 3.13 4.80 -20.51
CA PRO A 690 3.59 3.41 -20.37
C PRO A 690 5.06 3.21 -20.78
N GLU A 691 5.68 4.21 -21.44
CA GLU A 691 7.11 4.22 -21.76
C GLU A 691 7.98 4.79 -20.64
N ILE A 692 7.44 4.93 -19.42
CA ILE A 692 8.21 5.23 -18.23
C ILE A 692 9.30 4.15 -17.98
N ARG A 693 10.47 4.59 -17.51
CA ARG A 693 11.62 3.76 -17.14
C ARG A 693 12.21 4.29 -15.84
N CYS A 694 12.73 3.43 -14.97
CA CYS A 694 13.16 3.74 -13.61
C CYS A 694 14.11 4.95 -13.53
N ARG A 695 15.19 4.96 -14.33
CA ARG A 695 16.16 6.06 -14.31
C ARG A 695 15.55 7.39 -14.77
N SER A 696 14.83 7.40 -15.88
CA SER A 696 14.24 8.63 -16.45
C SER A 696 13.10 9.16 -15.57
N PHE A 697 12.39 8.27 -14.88
CA PHE A 697 11.44 8.63 -13.84
C PHE A 697 12.13 9.38 -12.71
N TYR A 698 13.18 8.83 -12.09
CA TYR A 698 13.86 9.50 -10.98
C TYR A 698 14.49 10.83 -11.40
N GLU A 699 15.07 10.94 -12.59
CA GLU A 699 15.56 12.21 -13.15
C GLU A 699 14.47 13.31 -13.16
N ARG A 700 13.26 13.01 -13.63
CA ARG A 700 12.14 13.96 -13.67
C ARG A 700 11.48 14.17 -12.30
N TYR A 701 11.32 13.11 -11.52
CA TYR A 701 10.66 13.13 -10.22
C TYR A 701 11.48 13.94 -9.21
N LEU A 702 12.76 13.58 -9.03
CA LEU A 702 13.67 14.27 -8.12
C LEU A 702 13.92 15.71 -8.57
N GLY A 703 13.96 15.97 -9.89
CA GLY A 703 14.09 17.32 -10.44
C GLY A 703 12.90 18.24 -10.13
N ARG A 704 11.66 17.75 -10.23
CA ARG A 704 10.46 18.49 -9.81
C ARG A 704 10.36 18.64 -8.29
N LEU A 705 10.72 17.59 -7.56
CA LEU A 705 10.57 17.53 -6.10
C LEU A 705 11.58 18.41 -5.37
N TYR A 706 12.87 18.29 -5.71
CA TYR A 706 13.97 18.90 -4.95
C TYR A 706 14.67 20.05 -5.68
N GLY A 707 14.43 20.21 -6.98
CA GLY A 707 15.08 21.19 -7.85
C GLY A 707 16.25 20.62 -8.65
N PRO A 708 16.61 21.25 -9.79
CA PRO A 708 17.58 20.70 -10.75
C PRO A 708 18.99 20.53 -10.18
N ASP A 709 19.44 21.45 -9.33
CA ASP A 709 20.80 21.46 -8.77
C ASP A 709 21.08 20.27 -7.83
N ALA A 710 20.03 19.65 -7.29
CA ALA A 710 20.10 18.51 -6.40
C ALA A 710 20.01 17.16 -7.13
N ILE A 711 19.69 17.12 -8.43
CA ILE A 711 19.40 15.86 -9.16
C ILE A 711 20.59 14.90 -9.14
N GLU A 712 21.81 15.35 -9.42
CA GLU A 712 22.95 14.43 -9.61
C GLU A 712 23.25 13.56 -8.37
N PRO A 713 23.45 14.12 -7.14
CA PRO A 713 23.65 13.29 -5.95
C PRO A 713 22.39 12.49 -5.57
N LEU A 714 21.19 13.06 -5.71
CA LEU A 714 19.95 12.37 -5.33
C LEU A 714 19.63 11.19 -6.26
N LEU A 715 19.83 11.32 -7.58
CA LEU A 715 19.65 10.22 -8.51
C LEU A 715 20.55 9.02 -8.16
N LYS A 716 21.81 9.29 -7.82
CA LYS A 716 22.75 8.25 -7.33
C LYS A 716 22.24 7.63 -6.02
N ALA A 717 21.76 8.43 -5.07
CA ALA A 717 21.24 7.95 -3.79
C ALA A 717 20.00 7.06 -3.94
N PHE A 718 19.03 7.47 -4.77
CA PHE A 718 17.79 6.71 -4.99
C PHE A 718 18.05 5.41 -5.77
N LEU A 719 18.97 5.40 -6.75
CA LEU A 719 19.36 4.17 -7.44
C LEU A 719 20.10 3.18 -6.52
N LEU A 720 20.95 3.64 -5.60
CA LEU A 720 21.55 2.78 -4.56
C LEU A 720 20.51 2.18 -3.61
N LEU A 721 19.41 2.91 -3.33
CA LEU A 721 18.31 2.40 -2.51
C LEU A 721 17.41 1.42 -3.27
N GLU A 722 17.20 1.58 -4.58
CA GLU A 722 16.56 0.58 -5.46
C GLU A 722 17.40 -0.71 -5.55
N GLU A 723 18.73 -0.62 -5.67
CA GLU A 723 19.62 -1.78 -5.59
C GLU A 723 19.53 -2.48 -4.23
N ASN A 724 19.33 -1.71 -3.16
CA ASN A 724 19.11 -2.24 -1.82
C ASN A 724 17.76 -2.96 -1.71
N GLU A 725 16.68 -2.42 -2.31
CA GLU A 725 15.37 -3.08 -2.35
C GLU A 725 15.40 -4.38 -3.16
N LYS A 726 16.07 -4.38 -4.32
CA LYS A 726 16.30 -5.58 -5.13
C LYS A 726 16.97 -6.71 -4.35
N ALA A 727 17.91 -6.37 -3.47
CA ALA A 727 18.59 -7.32 -2.59
C ALA A 727 17.74 -7.81 -1.39
N LEU A 728 16.57 -7.18 -1.15
CA LEU A 728 15.69 -7.45 0.00
C LEU A 728 14.33 -8.01 -0.45
N GLY A 729 13.43 -7.16 -0.95
CA GLY A 729 12.06 -7.51 -1.33
C GLY A 729 11.98 -8.46 -2.52
N TRP A 730 12.79 -8.25 -3.57
CA TRP A 730 12.64 -9.02 -4.81
C TRP A 730 13.27 -10.41 -4.71
N HIS A 731 14.55 -10.48 -4.31
CA HIS A 731 15.35 -11.72 -4.36
C HIS A 731 15.46 -12.48 -3.02
N GLY A 732 14.51 -12.25 -2.10
CA GLY A 732 14.10 -13.30 -1.17
C GLY A 732 14.47 -13.13 0.31
N ARG A 733 14.39 -11.91 0.89
CA ARG A 733 14.48 -11.72 2.35
C ARG A 733 13.15 -11.25 2.94
N ARG A 734 12.13 -12.11 2.78
CA ARG A 734 10.72 -11.87 3.17
C ARG A 734 10.54 -11.59 4.68
N GLY A 735 9.60 -10.69 5.00
CA GLY A 735 9.08 -10.48 6.37
C GLY A 735 10.02 -9.74 7.33
N LEU A 736 11.10 -9.11 6.84
CA LEU A 736 12.04 -8.37 7.68
C LEU A 736 11.38 -7.29 8.53
N PHE A 737 10.39 -6.59 7.98
CA PHE A 737 9.84 -5.36 8.54
C PHE A 737 8.33 -5.45 8.81
N SER A 738 7.88 -6.62 9.28
CA SER A 738 6.46 -7.03 9.34
C SER A 738 5.59 -6.26 10.33
N THR A 739 4.56 -5.54 9.83
CA THR A 739 3.21 -6.15 9.72
C THR A 739 2.76 -6.93 10.93
N TRP A 740 2.60 -8.22 10.67
CA TRP A 740 2.47 -9.32 11.60
C TRP A 740 3.64 -9.25 12.59
N SER A 741 3.39 -8.73 13.78
CA SER A 741 4.48 -8.48 14.74
C SER A 741 5.18 -9.75 15.22
N ALA A 742 4.55 -10.91 15.07
CA ALA A 742 5.15 -12.22 15.34
C ALA A 742 6.09 -12.73 14.22
N SER A 743 5.99 -12.15 13.01
CA SER A 743 6.85 -12.51 11.87
C SER A 743 8.03 -11.55 11.68
N ASN A 744 8.10 -10.51 12.52
CA ASN A 744 9.11 -9.47 12.48
C ASN A 744 10.48 -9.99 13.01
N ARG A 745 11.58 -9.67 12.30
CA ARG A 745 12.92 -10.20 12.61
C ARG A 745 13.75 -9.35 13.59
N PHE A 746 13.23 -8.26 14.14
CA PHE A 746 13.98 -7.45 15.13
C PHE A 746 14.06 -8.11 16.51
N GLY A 747 13.27 -9.16 16.75
CA GLY A 747 13.38 -9.99 17.96
C GLY A 747 14.64 -10.86 17.93
N ILE A 748 15.16 -11.23 19.10
CA ILE A 748 16.37 -12.06 19.23
C ILE A 748 16.11 -13.28 20.12
N GLY A 749 16.73 -14.41 19.76
CA GLY A 749 16.82 -15.62 20.56
C GLY A 749 18.18 -16.26 20.43
N LEU A 750 18.60 -17.00 21.47
CA LEU A 750 19.81 -17.82 21.47
C LEU A 750 19.43 -19.31 21.47
N ARG A 751 20.38 -20.20 21.18
CA ARG A 751 20.18 -21.65 21.25
C ARG A 751 19.78 -22.07 22.66
N GLY A 752 18.66 -22.78 22.79
CA GLY A 752 18.27 -23.39 24.06
C GLY A 752 19.23 -24.52 24.46
N VAL A 753 19.80 -24.45 25.66
CA VAL A 753 20.61 -25.49 26.29
C VAL A 753 20.18 -25.70 27.75
N ASP A 754 20.24 -26.94 28.22
CA ASP A 754 20.12 -27.27 29.65
C ASP A 754 21.47 -27.09 30.34
N ALA A 755 21.78 -25.84 30.69
CA ALA A 755 23.02 -25.50 31.38
C ALA A 755 23.13 -26.08 32.81
N LYS A 756 22.08 -26.71 33.36
CA LYS A 756 22.09 -27.35 34.69
C LYS A 756 22.59 -28.79 34.62
N ALA A 757 22.54 -29.42 33.46
CA ALA A 757 23.03 -30.78 33.23
C ALA A 757 24.56 -30.87 32.97
N GLY A 758 25.28 -29.74 33.02
CA GLY A 758 26.70 -29.65 32.70
C GLY A 758 26.97 -29.30 31.22
N PRO A 759 28.14 -29.66 30.67
CA PRO A 759 28.50 -29.34 29.29
C PRO A 759 27.45 -29.87 28.28
N PRO A 760 26.96 -29.03 27.35
CA PRO A 760 25.87 -29.40 26.46
C PRO A 760 26.34 -30.44 25.44
N LYS A 761 25.51 -31.47 25.20
CA LYS A 761 25.71 -32.42 24.09
C LYS A 761 25.23 -31.78 22.79
N LEU A 762 26.13 -31.52 21.85
CA LEU A 762 25.84 -30.81 20.61
C LEU A 762 26.23 -31.62 19.38
N ASP A 763 25.41 -31.54 18.32
CA ASP A 763 25.86 -31.86 16.98
C ASP A 763 26.84 -30.77 16.51
N ARG A 764 28.14 -31.10 16.55
CA ARG A 764 29.21 -30.18 16.18
C ARG A 764 29.10 -29.72 14.72
N GLN A 765 28.63 -30.57 13.81
CA GLN A 765 28.48 -30.22 12.40
C GLN A 765 27.31 -29.24 12.20
N ALA A 766 26.15 -29.53 12.80
CA ALA A 766 24.98 -28.64 12.73
C ALA A 766 25.24 -27.28 13.38
N VAL A 767 25.93 -27.24 14.53
CA VAL A 767 26.29 -25.97 15.19
C VAL A 767 27.35 -25.20 14.41
N SER A 768 28.37 -25.87 13.84
CA SER A 768 29.34 -25.20 12.95
C SER A 768 28.68 -24.62 11.68
N ALA A 769 27.70 -25.32 11.10
CA ALA A 769 26.92 -24.81 9.97
C ALA A 769 26.05 -23.60 10.37
N ALA A 770 25.45 -23.62 11.58
CA ALA A 770 24.68 -22.48 12.10
C ALA A 770 25.57 -21.24 12.33
N ILE A 771 26.80 -21.42 12.85
CA ILE A 771 27.79 -20.35 13.00
C ILE A 771 28.13 -19.75 11.62
N GLN A 772 28.43 -20.58 10.62
CA GLN A 772 28.75 -20.10 9.27
C GLN A 772 27.58 -19.35 8.62
N ALA A 773 26.35 -19.85 8.79
CA ALA A 773 25.15 -19.18 8.30
C ALA A 773 24.95 -17.81 8.96
N ALA A 774 25.10 -17.72 10.28
CA ALA A 774 25.02 -16.46 11.02
C ALA A 774 26.12 -15.47 10.60
N GLU A 775 27.34 -15.92 10.30
CA GLU A 775 28.41 -15.02 9.83
C GLU A 775 28.19 -14.52 8.40
N ALA A 776 27.71 -15.36 7.48
CA ALA A 776 27.30 -14.93 6.15
C ALA A 776 26.12 -13.92 6.22
N GLU A 777 25.16 -14.18 7.10
CA GLU A 777 24.02 -13.31 7.35
C GLU A 777 24.44 -11.96 7.95
N ARG A 778 25.39 -11.97 8.91
CA ARG A 778 26.02 -10.76 9.45
C ARG A 778 26.69 -9.93 8.35
N GLN A 779 27.54 -10.55 7.53
CA GLN A 779 28.25 -9.86 6.44
C GLN A 779 27.27 -9.25 5.43
N PHE A 780 26.16 -9.94 5.14
CA PHE A 780 25.09 -9.37 4.33
C PHE A 780 24.53 -8.08 4.96
N TRP A 781 24.16 -8.10 6.25
CA TRP A 781 23.62 -6.91 6.93
C TRP A 781 24.62 -5.75 7.02
N GLU A 782 25.89 -6.03 7.30
CA GLU A 782 26.97 -5.02 7.27
C GLU A 782 27.12 -4.42 5.86
N GLY A 783 27.03 -5.24 4.80
CA GLY A 783 27.02 -4.80 3.41
C GLY A 783 25.82 -3.91 3.06
N ARG A 784 24.59 -4.29 3.44
CA ARG A 784 23.39 -3.47 3.19
C ARG A 784 23.46 -2.14 3.96
N ARG A 785 23.93 -2.16 5.21
CA ARG A 785 24.19 -0.95 6.01
C ARG A 785 25.16 0.01 5.33
N ALA A 786 26.21 -0.49 4.69
CA ALA A 786 27.17 0.32 3.94
C ALA A 786 26.54 0.99 2.69
N HIS A 787 25.63 0.31 1.98
CA HIS A 787 24.91 0.91 0.85
C HIS A 787 24.00 2.05 1.31
N CYS A 788 23.24 1.88 2.41
CA CYS A 788 22.44 2.97 2.98
C CYS A 788 23.32 4.14 3.46
N ALA A 789 24.52 3.88 4.00
CA ALA A 789 25.45 4.93 4.40
C ALA A 789 25.92 5.80 3.22
N GLN A 790 26.19 5.18 2.05
CA GLN A 790 26.53 5.89 0.81
C GLN A 790 25.36 6.74 0.30
N ALA A 791 24.13 6.19 0.30
CA ALA A 791 22.93 6.93 -0.10
C ALA A 791 22.64 8.12 0.83
N ALA A 792 22.72 7.93 2.15
CA ALA A 792 22.54 8.99 3.14
C ALA A 792 23.57 10.12 2.97
N GLU A 793 24.82 9.78 2.66
CA GLU A 793 25.87 10.78 2.46
C GLU A 793 25.64 11.63 1.20
N LEU A 794 25.24 11.00 0.08
CA LEU A 794 24.80 11.72 -1.12
C LEU A 794 23.60 12.66 -0.85
N MET A 795 22.64 12.22 -0.01
CA MET A 795 21.52 13.07 0.41
C MET A 795 21.98 14.27 1.24
N ARG A 796 22.92 14.11 2.18
CA ARG A 796 23.49 15.23 2.96
C ARG A 796 24.20 16.24 2.05
N GLN A 797 24.95 15.77 1.06
CA GLN A 797 25.62 16.62 0.06
C GLN A 797 24.61 17.39 -0.81
N ALA A 798 23.46 16.77 -1.14
CA ALA A 798 22.39 17.41 -1.88
C ALA A 798 21.64 18.49 -1.07
N ARG A 799 21.56 18.34 0.26
CA ARG A 799 20.66 19.11 1.14
C ARG A 799 20.75 20.64 1.00
N ALA A 800 21.95 21.18 0.78
CA ALA A 800 22.14 22.62 0.58
C ALA A 800 21.54 23.14 -0.74
N LYS A 801 21.43 22.28 -1.75
CA LYS A 801 20.91 22.58 -3.10
C LYS A 801 19.40 22.35 -3.22
N VAL A 802 18.79 21.65 -2.26
CA VAL A 802 17.35 21.39 -2.26
C VAL A 802 16.54 22.65 -2.01
N TRP A 803 15.50 22.84 -2.84
CA TRP A 803 14.53 23.92 -2.70
C TRP A 803 13.93 23.97 -1.29
N PRO A 804 13.79 25.16 -0.66
CA PRO A 804 13.37 25.28 0.74
C PRO A 804 12.09 24.51 1.11
N GLY A 805 11.08 24.50 0.25
CA GLY A 805 9.80 23.81 0.48
C GLY A 805 9.86 22.28 0.41
N ALA A 806 10.97 21.69 -0.03
CA ALA A 806 11.17 20.24 -0.15
C ALA A 806 12.23 19.69 0.82
N ARG A 807 12.73 20.52 1.75
CA ARG A 807 13.77 20.10 2.71
C ARG A 807 13.24 19.09 3.73
N GLU A 808 12.02 19.27 4.22
CA GLU A 808 11.38 18.32 5.15
C GLU A 808 11.17 16.94 4.50
N GLU A 809 10.91 16.92 3.18
CA GLU A 809 10.79 15.68 2.41
C GLU A 809 12.15 14.96 2.30
N LEU A 810 13.23 15.69 2.00
CA LEU A 810 14.58 15.10 1.98
C LEU A 810 14.99 14.64 3.39
N ASP A 811 14.70 15.43 4.43
CA ASP A 811 15.05 15.10 5.81
C ASP A 811 14.30 13.85 6.30
N TYR A 812 13.05 13.63 5.85
CA TYR A 812 12.32 12.38 6.10
C TYR A 812 12.95 11.17 5.40
N VAL A 813 13.32 11.29 4.11
CA VAL A 813 13.99 10.21 3.37
C VAL A 813 15.37 9.89 3.95
N LEU A 814 16.11 10.92 4.40
CA LEU A 814 17.38 10.77 5.11
C LEU A 814 17.18 10.06 6.45
N TYR A 815 16.22 10.49 7.28
CA TYR A 815 15.86 9.81 8.54
C TYR A 815 15.57 8.33 8.31
N LYS A 816 14.74 7.99 7.32
CA LYS A 816 14.41 6.59 7.00
C LYS A 816 15.65 5.79 6.60
N THR A 817 16.53 6.38 5.80
CA THR A 817 17.79 5.76 5.39
C THR A 817 18.73 5.52 6.59
N GLU A 818 18.83 6.49 7.50
CA GLU A 818 19.62 6.38 8.74
C GLU A 818 19.02 5.38 9.74
N ASN A 819 17.69 5.33 9.87
CA ASN A 819 17.00 4.33 10.67
C ASN A 819 17.23 2.92 10.11
N PHE A 820 17.24 2.76 8.78
CA PHE A 820 17.63 1.52 8.11
C PHE A 820 19.06 1.09 8.42
N MET A 821 20.01 2.04 8.47
CA MET A 821 21.38 1.76 8.91
C MET A 821 21.42 1.25 10.36
N THR A 822 20.61 1.81 11.26
CA THR A 822 20.48 1.34 12.65
C THR A 822 19.93 -0.08 12.71
N VAL A 823 18.85 -0.37 11.95
CA VAL A 823 18.20 -1.69 11.95
C VAL A 823 19.07 -2.77 11.31
N PHE A 824 19.77 -2.50 10.22
CA PHE A 824 20.77 -3.44 9.67
C PHE A 824 21.95 -3.65 10.64
N GLY A 825 22.35 -2.61 11.38
CA GLY A 825 23.32 -2.74 12.46
C GLY A 825 22.83 -3.65 13.60
N LEU A 826 21.53 -3.56 13.95
CA LEU A 826 20.86 -4.44 14.90
C LEU A 826 20.87 -5.88 14.38
N LEU A 827 20.38 -6.15 13.17
CA LEU A 827 20.34 -7.50 12.59
C LEU A 827 21.74 -8.15 12.56
N GLY A 828 22.76 -7.41 12.11
CA GLY A 828 24.15 -7.88 12.16
C GLY A 828 24.68 -8.17 13.58
N ALA A 829 24.25 -7.39 14.58
CA ALA A 829 24.61 -7.63 15.99
C ALA A 829 23.91 -8.86 16.59
N GLN A 830 22.66 -9.14 16.21
CA GLN A 830 21.98 -10.38 16.60
C GLN A 830 22.73 -11.62 16.09
N GLN A 831 23.16 -11.58 14.82
CA GLN A 831 23.91 -12.69 14.21
C GLN A 831 25.30 -12.87 14.84
N GLU A 832 25.99 -11.78 15.19
CA GLU A 832 27.26 -11.88 15.94
C GLU A 832 27.04 -12.51 17.33
N ALA A 833 25.97 -12.15 18.04
CA ALA A 833 25.64 -12.73 19.33
C ALA A 833 25.35 -14.25 19.21
N ALA A 834 24.51 -14.66 18.26
CA ALA A 834 24.19 -16.06 18.03
C ALA A 834 25.44 -16.89 17.66
N ALA A 835 26.28 -16.39 16.75
CA ALA A 835 27.51 -17.07 16.34
C ALA A 835 28.56 -17.16 17.47
N ALA A 836 28.69 -16.13 18.29
CA ALA A 836 29.59 -16.15 19.46
C ALA A 836 29.06 -17.09 20.56
N PHE A 837 27.76 -17.10 20.81
CA PHE A 837 27.13 -18.02 21.76
C PHE A 837 27.33 -19.49 21.34
N ASP A 838 27.03 -19.84 20.10
CA ASP A 838 27.22 -21.20 19.59
C ASP A 838 28.69 -21.65 19.64
N ARG A 839 29.65 -20.73 19.42
CA ARG A 839 31.09 -20.99 19.65
C ARG A 839 31.41 -21.26 21.11
N ALA A 840 30.85 -20.47 22.03
CA ALA A 840 31.04 -20.67 23.46
C ALA A 840 30.49 -22.03 23.93
N LEU A 841 29.33 -22.44 23.40
CA LEU A 841 28.75 -23.75 23.67
C LEU A 841 29.59 -24.91 23.09
N LEU A 842 30.15 -24.77 21.89
CA LEU A 842 31.09 -25.76 21.33
C LEU A 842 32.38 -25.88 22.14
N ALA A 843 32.94 -24.76 22.59
CA ALA A 843 34.13 -24.74 23.42
C ALA A 843 33.86 -25.37 24.80
N TRP A 844 32.73 -25.04 25.43
CA TRP A 844 32.29 -25.66 26.67
C TRP A 844 32.06 -27.16 26.52
N SER A 845 31.41 -27.61 25.44
CA SER A 845 31.24 -29.03 25.11
C SER A 845 32.57 -29.76 24.89
N ALA A 846 33.61 -29.05 24.46
CA ALA A 846 34.98 -29.56 24.31
C ALA A 846 35.85 -29.42 25.58
N ASN A 847 35.29 -28.90 26.68
CA ASN A 847 35.99 -28.54 27.92
C ASN A 847 37.09 -27.46 27.78
N ASP A 848 37.05 -26.65 26.72
CA ASP A 848 37.92 -25.47 26.59
C ASP A 848 37.28 -24.28 27.33
N ALA A 849 37.69 -24.11 28.59
CA ALA A 849 37.14 -23.08 29.47
C ALA A 849 37.51 -21.65 29.01
N ALA A 850 38.73 -21.43 28.53
CA ALA A 850 39.22 -20.10 28.17
C ALA A 850 38.58 -19.59 26.87
N GLU A 851 38.40 -20.48 25.89
CA GLU A 851 37.65 -20.17 24.67
C GLU A 851 36.17 -19.93 24.99
N ALA A 852 35.56 -20.75 25.87
CA ALA A 852 34.16 -20.58 26.27
C ALA A 852 33.90 -19.22 26.94
N ASP A 853 34.70 -18.81 27.93
CA ASP A 853 34.58 -17.49 28.56
C ASP A 853 34.69 -16.36 27.53
N ARG A 854 35.73 -16.39 26.69
CA ARG A 854 35.97 -15.34 25.68
C ARG A 854 34.82 -15.19 24.68
N GLN A 855 34.21 -16.31 24.27
CA GLN A 855 33.09 -16.30 23.32
C GLN A 855 31.76 -15.93 24.01
N PHE A 856 31.55 -16.30 25.28
CA PHE A 856 30.41 -15.82 26.07
C PHE A 856 30.46 -14.31 26.30
N GLU A 857 31.62 -13.75 26.62
CA GLU A 857 31.83 -12.29 26.74
C GLU A 857 31.57 -11.58 25.40
N ARG A 858 32.07 -12.14 24.29
CA ARG A 858 31.79 -11.61 22.95
C ARG A 858 30.29 -11.65 22.61
N SER A 859 29.60 -12.73 22.96
CA SER A 859 28.15 -12.86 22.81
C SER A 859 27.42 -11.78 23.61
N LEU A 860 27.81 -11.56 24.87
CA LEU A 860 27.20 -10.55 25.73
C LEU A 860 27.42 -9.13 25.18
N ALA A 861 28.63 -8.80 24.73
CA ALA A 861 28.92 -7.51 24.11
C ALA A 861 28.09 -7.26 22.84
N ALA A 862 27.86 -8.31 22.03
CA ALA A 862 27.01 -8.24 20.85
C ALA A 862 25.51 -8.10 21.19
N LEU A 863 25.02 -8.82 22.22
CA LEU A 863 23.65 -8.64 22.74
C LEU A 863 23.42 -7.21 23.26
N GLU A 864 24.35 -6.68 24.05
CA GLU A 864 24.25 -5.31 24.57
C GLU A 864 24.27 -4.27 23.42
N ARG A 865 25.01 -4.54 22.35
CA ARG A 865 24.98 -3.71 21.13
C ARG A 865 23.64 -3.82 20.40
N ALA A 866 23.08 -5.02 20.25
CA ALA A 866 21.77 -5.23 19.64
C ALA A 866 20.66 -4.55 20.44
N HIS A 867 20.68 -4.69 21.77
CA HIS A 867 19.72 -4.07 22.70
C HIS A 867 19.79 -2.53 22.67
N ARG A 868 20.98 -1.93 22.56
CA ARG A 868 21.08 -0.48 22.31
C ARG A 868 20.50 -0.09 20.95
N LEU A 869 20.85 -0.81 19.89
CA LEU A 869 20.43 -0.47 18.52
C LEU A 869 18.91 -0.61 18.30
N VAL A 870 18.23 -1.58 18.91
CA VAL A 870 16.76 -1.65 18.86
C VAL A 870 16.14 -0.43 19.55
N ARG A 871 16.64 0.00 20.71
CA ARG A 871 16.13 1.20 21.39
C ARG A 871 16.40 2.48 20.58
N THR A 872 17.62 2.66 20.06
CA THR A 872 17.97 3.80 19.19
C THR A 872 17.15 3.83 17.91
N ALA A 873 16.84 2.68 17.31
CA ALA A 873 15.97 2.63 16.13
C ALA A 873 14.54 3.09 16.44
N ALA A 874 14.01 2.80 17.63
CA ALA A 874 12.72 3.34 18.08
C ALA A 874 12.80 4.84 18.44
N GLU A 875 13.87 5.27 19.12
CA GLU A 875 14.11 6.69 19.46
C GLU A 875 14.17 7.59 18.21
N GLN A 876 14.80 7.12 17.14
CA GLN A 876 14.86 7.83 15.85
C GLN A 876 13.48 8.11 15.22
N MET A 877 12.45 7.33 15.55
CA MET A 877 11.10 7.51 15.00
C MET A 877 10.27 8.58 15.74
N ILE A 878 10.64 8.91 16.98
CA ILE A 878 9.87 9.82 17.86
C ILE A 878 9.55 11.17 17.20
N PRO A 879 10.49 11.87 16.51
CA PRO A 879 10.19 13.14 15.83
C PRO A 879 9.10 13.02 14.75
N TYR A 880 8.99 11.86 14.11
CA TYR A 880 8.06 11.59 13.01
C TYR A 880 6.77 10.90 13.46
N ALA A 881 6.63 10.53 14.73
CA ALA A 881 5.44 9.87 15.29
C ALA A 881 4.18 10.78 15.35
N HIS A 882 4.26 12.01 14.85
CA HIS A 882 3.08 12.82 14.50
C HIS A 882 2.39 12.32 13.21
N ILE A 883 3.11 11.60 12.34
CA ILE A 883 2.56 10.93 11.16
C ILE A 883 1.91 9.61 11.62
N PRO A 884 0.61 9.35 11.32
CA PRO A 884 -0.10 8.16 11.81
C PRO A 884 0.60 6.83 11.49
N THR A 885 1.13 6.69 10.27
CA THR A 885 1.89 5.51 9.83
C THR A 885 3.19 5.32 10.61
N GLU A 886 3.98 6.38 10.85
CA GLU A 886 5.22 6.28 11.62
C GLU A 886 4.95 5.92 13.08
N ARG A 887 3.89 6.50 13.67
CA ARG A 887 3.41 6.14 15.01
C ARG A 887 2.99 4.68 15.11
N HIS A 888 2.29 4.16 14.09
CA HIS A 888 1.92 2.76 14.03
C HIS A 888 3.15 1.84 13.94
N ILE A 889 4.11 2.17 13.08
CA ILE A 889 5.35 1.39 12.94
C ILE A 889 6.18 1.44 14.23
N LEU A 890 6.26 2.57 14.94
CA LEU A 890 6.90 2.68 16.26
C LEU A 890 6.27 1.73 17.29
N TRP A 891 4.94 1.54 17.25
CA TRP A 891 4.25 0.57 18.09
C TRP A 891 4.59 -0.89 17.70
N ILE A 892 4.62 -1.23 16.41
CA ILE A 892 5.06 -2.57 15.95
C ILE A 892 6.50 -2.83 16.43
N PHE A 893 7.39 -1.87 16.19
CA PHE A 893 8.81 -1.98 16.46
C PHE A 893 9.10 -2.23 17.95
N ASN A 894 8.38 -1.54 18.84
CA ASN A 894 8.50 -1.71 20.29
C ASN A 894 8.25 -3.17 20.76
N LYS A 895 7.43 -3.96 20.04
CA LYS A 895 7.15 -5.36 20.40
C LYS A 895 8.39 -6.27 20.35
N ALA A 896 9.45 -5.87 19.66
CA ALA A 896 10.70 -6.63 19.63
C ALA A 896 11.52 -6.51 20.92
N ILE A 897 11.45 -5.36 21.63
CA ILE A 897 12.33 -5.01 22.75
C ILE A 897 12.33 -6.08 23.87
N PRO A 898 11.19 -6.64 24.33
CA PRO A 898 11.18 -7.64 25.40
C PRO A 898 12.02 -8.91 25.11
N SER A 899 12.18 -9.30 23.84
CA SER A 899 13.02 -10.45 23.47
C SER A 899 14.52 -10.20 23.71
N HIS A 900 14.97 -8.94 23.61
CA HIS A 900 16.35 -8.57 23.89
C HIS A 900 16.67 -8.69 25.38
N ASP A 901 15.76 -8.22 26.24
CA ASP A 901 15.90 -8.36 27.69
C ASP A 901 15.87 -9.84 28.11
N ALA A 902 14.98 -10.65 27.51
CA ALA A 902 14.94 -12.09 27.75
C ALA A 902 16.24 -12.81 27.32
N ALA A 903 16.77 -12.51 26.14
CA ALA A 903 18.02 -13.12 25.65
C ALA A 903 19.23 -12.73 26.50
N ARG A 904 19.29 -11.48 26.99
CA ARG A 904 20.34 -11.00 27.91
C ARG A 904 20.28 -11.72 29.26
N ALA A 905 19.08 -11.84 29.84
CA ALA A 905 18.87 -12.57 31.08
C ALA A 905 19.22 -14.06 30.95
N TYR A 906 18.83 -14.69 29.84
CA TYR A 906 19.15 -16.09 29.55
C TYR A 906 20.67 -16.33 29.42
N LEU A 907 21.39 -15.48 28.69
CA LEU A 907 22.84 -15.59 28.59
C LEU A 907 23.53 -15.45 29.96
N ALA A 908 23.06 -14.52 30.79
CA ALA A 908 23.58 -14.35 32.15
C ALA A 908 23.34 -15.60 33.03
N GLU A 909 22.17 -16.24 32.93
CA GLU A 909 21.90 -17.53 33.62
C GLU A 909 22.86 -18.63 33.14
N VAL A 910 23.04 -18.80 31.82
CA VAL A 910 23.95 -19.81 31.26
C VAL A 910 25.39 -19.60 31.72
N ILE A 911 25.90 -18.36 31.68
CA ILE A 911 27.25 -18.03 32.17
C ILE A 911 27.38 -18.32 33.68
N ALA A 912 26.38 -17.97 34.48
CA ALA A 912 26.39 -18.18 35.93
C ALA A 912 26.27 -19.66 36.33
N LEU A 913 25.57 -20.48 35.53
CA LEU A 913 25.47 -21.93 35.74
C LEU A 913 26.75 -22.65 35.32
N ARG A 914 27.35 -22.27 34.19
CA ARG A 914 28.60 -22.86 33.69
C ARG A 914 29.84 -22.56 34.56
N LYS A 915 29.75 -21.56 35.44
CA LYS A 915 30.78 -21.21 36.44
C LYS A 915 30.59 -21.90 37.80
N LYS A 916 29.59 -22.79 37.93
CA LYS A 916 29.35 -23.66 39.08
C LYS A 916 29.66 -25.11 38.74
#